data_AF-A0A504Z4R3-F1
#
_entry.id   AF-A0A504Z4R3-F1
#
_cell.length_a   1.000
_cell.length_b   1.000
_cell.length_c   1.000
_cell.angle_alpha   90.00
_cell.angle_beta   90.00
_cell.angle_gamma   90.00
#
_symmetry.space_group_name_H-M   'P 1'
#
loop_
_entity.id
_entity.type
_entity.pdbx_description
1 polymer ?
#
loop_
_entity_poly.entity_id
_entity_poly.type
_entity_poly.pdbx_seq_one_letter_code
_entity_poly.pdbx_strand_id
1 'polypeptide(L)'
;MTIVLGMEGSANKLGMGVVRDGHVLSNPRLTYITPPGEGFQPTETARHHQTHIVALVRRALKEANVKPEQLDAIAYTKNVYITYPLMSFYWWLLSPPSFLLKGPGMGAPLLVVAVVARTLSQLWNKPLIGVNHCIAHIEMGRLVTGAKRPIVLYVSGGNTQVIAHSAGRYRIFGETIDIALGNCLDRFVKFELHNTYLVFDAENFINHCYRNSGLARHYGGEYMDFTVCVQIFLEQLRQCQITPIFVFDGCHGKQGLKLDTLLRRNRERIASLLGFLDRSRHIPDADNLSAVPDILPKLTNSVFVDVLRQNNALYVSCEREADVHVAELACLLRCPLVTNDSDFYIFRPSAASHPIPPSSDVSFCSYQLIPLASLGQPCRLGDPGCGHCSSSSSCYVLPCTMFNPQASPLGRVYPPLLPLLATMIGNDFISSVRVPPMVNQMIQDPSRCTRFPSYNGRRIDALVQWLSSFGEDINGPIRTILTLYSEAERELIAHQIRQAVLDYTLRPWATGRKLAELLHLPTGQLIDSMVPTRIAVSGSHSEKNTVSVNFDEDLKCVQSDYCDPKLEIRRLVDFVARSLPTMQLDLTGFELSPSCAEDSLSHGWPCALIRKLHFLDLPTGIMDTLYVQNGSVQRILFEDLSGQSASIYQVLDPLRQMFYNLLVGLETSCHGSNKLCGIRDGCAMEHRRKADCMQPFSFSLSAMRVPPSQRSLSIRNQSIDFLWARLNLIQLNKFDPLPRELQLISAVLVLWFRHSNLAHYEQVTCECSSIPLAFVVCALTSHSFLSQLLHVRSPSLGHAVAELCESFANLASRFKTSSVSGRFVIQLVHQLNELQLLVLEIKALIGLIEGLMENDRTFTTPNPKSFQTTSSSGCLDLIGWPSWILFPSGRLIYWLATCLQGMHPKSRYDQAVNVWLPRVHMACPPKGDWCNVEVLKQRMNQIFHSVSRCIQG
;
A
#
# COMPACT_ATOMS: atom_id res chain seq x y z
N MET A 1 -5.20 57.99 -18.02
CA MET A 1 -5.53 56.61 -18.43
C MET A 1 -4.24 55.99 -18.92
N THR A 2 -3.81 54.89 -18.32
CA THR A 2 -2.53 54.24 -18.68
C THR A 2 -2.79 52.94 -19.42
N ILE A 3 -2.22 52.80 -20.61
CA ILE A 3 -2.36 51.64 -21.49
C ILE A 3 -1.02 50.91 -21.59
N VAL A 4 -0.99 49.64 -21.20
CA VAL A 4 0.24 48.83 -21.19
C VAL A 4 0.06 47.59 -22.06
N LEU A 5 1.05 47.31 -22.90
CA LEU A 5 1.19 46.04 -23.61
C LEU A 5 2.09 45.10 -22.79
N GLY A 6 1.56 43.99 -22.30
CA GLY A 6 2.28 42.93 -21.60
C GLY A 6 2.64 41.76 -22.51
N MET A 7 3.87 41.24 -22.38
CA MET A 7 4.39 40.11 -23.16
C MET A 7 4.88 38.99 -22.22
N GLU A 8 4.29 37.80 -22.34
CA GLU A 8 4.60 36.61 -21.53
C GLU A 8 5.05 35.44 -22.41
N GLY A 9 6.10 34.75 -21.99
CA GLY A 9 6.66 33.58 -22.69
C GLY A 9 7.76 32.88 -21.89
N SER A 10 7.53 32.73 -20.59
CA SER A 10 8.44 32.04 -19.66
C SER A 10 8.42 30.52 -19.81
N ALA A 11 7.35 29.95 -20.36
CA ALA A 11 7.11 28.51 -20.46
C ALA A 11 6.67 28.12 -21.88
N ASN A 12 5.86 27.06 -22.03
CA ASN A 12 5.33 26.66 -23.33
C ASN A 12 4.18 27.53 -23.87
N LYS A 13 3.72 28.53 -23.09
CA LYS A 13 2.67 29.47 -23.50
C LYS A 13 3.30 30.80 -23.87
N LEU A 14 2.90 31.33 -25.02
CA LEU A 14 3.21 32.69 -25.49
C LEU A 14 1.93 33.53 -25.44
N GLY A 15 1.95 34.66 -24.74
CA GLY A 15 0.77 35.51 -24.53
C GLY A 15 1.07 37.00 -24.67
N MET A 16 0.13 37.73 -25.26
CA MET A 16 0.19 39.19 -25.39
C MET A 16 -1.08 39.80 -24.82
N GLY A 17 -0.97 40.76 -23.90
CA GLY A 17 -2.14 41.37 -23.27
C GLY A 17 -2.08 42.89 -23.33
N VAL A 18 -3.21 43.55 -23.58
CA VAL A 18 -3.33 45.01 -23.50
C VAL A 18 -4.27 45.34 -22.35
N VAL A 19 -3.80 46.16 -21.41
CA VAL A 19 -4.57 46.55 -20.21
C VAL A 19 -4.65 48.07 -20.14
N ARG A 20 -5.84 48.61 -19.85
CA ARG A 20 -6.09 50.04 -19.61
C ARG A 20 -6.75 50.23 -18.25
N ASP A 21 -6.08 50.91 -17.33
CA ASP A 21 -6.62 51.27 -16.00
C ASP A 21 -7.28 50.09 -15.25
N GLY A 22 -6.68 48.91 -15.32
CA GLY A 22 -7.21 47.69 -14.68
C GLY A 22 -8.24 46.91 -15.52
N HIS A 23 -8.62 47.40 -16.69
CA HIS A 23 -9.46 46.67 -17.64
C HIS A 23 -8.63 45.97 -18.72
N VAL A 24 -8.84 44.67 -18.89
CA VAL A 24 -8.18 43.88 -19.94
C VAL A 24 -8.89 44.12 -21.27
N LEU A 25 -8.20 44.75 -22.22
CA LEU A 25 -8.73 45.06 -23.56
C LEU A 25 -8.47 43.92 -24.55
N SER A 26 -7.35 43.21 -24.41
CA SER A 26 -7.05 42.00 -25.18
C SER A 26 -6.11 41.07 -24.40
N ASN A 27 -6.17 39.77 -24.69
CA ASN A 27 -5.31 38.76 -24.07
C ASN A 27 -5.13 37.48 -24.94
N PRO A 28 -4.77 37.57 -26.24
CA PRO A 28 -4.53 36.39 -27.06
C PRO A 28 -3.31 35.58 -26.58
N ARG A 29 -3.44 34.26 -26.60
CA ARG A 29 -2.38 33.30 -26.24
C ARG A 29 -2.26 32.16 -27.24
N LEU A 30 -1.07 31.60 -27.33
CA LEU A 30 -0.77 30.35 -28.05
C LEU A 30 0.00 29.40 -27.13
N THR A 31 -0.30 28.11 -27.22
CA THR A 31 0.36 27.06 -26.44
C THR A 31 1.13 26.17 -27.38
N TYR A 32 2.43 25.95 -27.11
CA TYR A 32 3.19 24.89 -27.73
C TYR A 32 2.79 23.55 -27.11
N ILE A 33 2.27 22.66 -27.94
CA ILE A 33 1.78 21.32 -27.58
C ILE A 33 2.75 20.30 -28.18
N THR A 34 3.32 19.45 -27.33
CA THR A 34 4.16 18.33 -27.73
C THR A 34 3.33 17.09 -28.05
N PRO A 35 3.90 16.12 -28.80
CA PRO A 35 3.32 14.78 -28.93
C PRO A 35 3.03 14.15 -27.56
N PRO A 36 2.02 13.27 -27.46
CA PRO A 36 1.72 12.54 -26.23
C PRO A 36 2.94 11.78 -25.69
N GLY A 37 3.24 11.94 -24.39
CA GLY A 37 4.38 11.28 -23.74
C GLY A 37 5.67 12.12 -23.70
N GLU A 38 5.72 13.26 -24.40
CA GLU A 38 6.90 14.12 -24.45
C GLU A 38 6.71 15.45 -23.70
N GLY A 39 7.77 15.91 -23.04
CA GLY A 39 7.84 17.24 -22.44
C GLY A 39 8.44 18.26 -23.42
N PHE A 40 7.94 19.50 -23.40
CA PHE A 40 8.42 20.56 -24.28
C PHE A 40 9.89 20.94 -23.99
N GLN A 41 10.73 20.90 -25.03
CA GLN A 41 12.15 21.27 -24.93
C GLN A 41 12.32 22.80 -24.99
N PRO A 42 13.31 23.39 -24.29
CA PRO A 42 13.56 24.84 -24.34
C PRO A 42 13.80 25.37 -25.75
N THR A 43 14.54 24.62 -26.58
CA THR A 43 14.90 25.02 -27.94
C THR A 43 13.70 25.06 -28.88
N GLU A 44 12.85 24.04 -28.83
CA GLU A 44 11.63 23.94 -29.64
C GLU A 44 10.59 24.96 -29.22
N THR A 45 10.44 25.15 -27.90
CA THR A 45 9.56 26.17 -27.34
C THR A 45 9.99 27.56 -27.81
N ALA A 46 11.30 27.85 -27.81
CA ALA A 46 11.83 29.12 -28.30
C ALA A 46 11.55 29.31 -29.81
N ARG A 47 11.72 28.26 -30.62
CA ARG A 47 11.36 28.29 -32.06
C ARG A 47 9.88 28.59 -32.27
N HIS A 48 9.00 27.92 -31.52
CA HIS A 48 7.56 28.22 -31.53
C HIS A 48 7.29 29.69 -31.20
N HIS A 49 7.94 30.24 -30.16
CA HIS A 49 7.76 31.63 -29.77
C HIS A 49 8.24 32.58 -30.86
N GLN A 50 9.40 32.32 -31.47
CA GLN A 50 9.94 33.12 -32.58
C GLN A 50 8.98 33.20 -33.77
N THR A 51 8.37 32.07 -34.14
CA THR A 51 7.43 32.00 -35.27
C THR A 51 6.16 32.83 -35.03
N HIS A 52 5.66 32.88 -33.79
CA HIS A 52 4.32 33.41 -33.52
C HIS A 52 4.28 34.80 -32.86
N ILE A 53 5.36 35.23 -32.21
CA ILE A 53 5.36 36.43 -31.35
C ILE A 53 4.92 37.72 -32.06
N VAL A 54 5.39 37.95 -33.29
CA VAL A 54 5.04 39.15 -34.06
C VAL A 54 3.57 39.15 -34.47
N ALA A 55 3.07 38.01 -34.93
CA ALA A 55 1.65 37.86 -35.30
C ALA A 55 0.74 38.05 -34.08
N LEU A 56 1.14 37.55 -32.91
CA LEU A 56 0.38 37.65 -31.68
C LEU A 56 0.32 39.09 -31.15
N VAL A 57 1.41 39.86 -31.26
CA VAL A 57 1.42 41.30 -30.92
C VAL A 57 0.45 42.08 -31.80
N ARG A 58 0.48 41.87 -33.11
CA ARG A 58 -0.44 42.53 -34.05
C ARG A 58 -1.89 42.19 -33.73
N ARG A 59 -2.16 40.92 -33.41
CA ARG A 59 -3.49 40.46 -32.99
C ARG A 59 -3.95 41.13 -31.70
N ALA A 60 -3.09 41.22 -30.68
CA ALA A 60 -3.43 41.86 -29.41
C ALA A 60 -3.78 43.35 -29.56
N LEU A 61 -3.03 44.10 -30.38
CA LEU A 61 -3.32 45.51 -30.66
C LEU A 61 -4.61 45.69 -31.45
N LYS A 62 -4.86 44.81 -32.43
CA LYS A 62 -6.09 44.81 -33.22
C LYS A 62 -7.31 44.49 -32.36
N GLU A 63 -7.25 43.46 -31.52
CA GLU A 63 -8.34 43.08 -30.60
C GLU A 63 -8.62 44.18 -29.57
N ALA A 64 -7.58 44.87 -29.07
CA ALA A 64 -7.75 45.99 -28.15
C ALA A 64 -8.22 47.29 -28.82
N ASN A 65 -8.22 47.35 -30.15
CA ASN A 65 -8.43 48.57 -30.94
C ASN A 65 -7.51 49.73 -30.49
N VAL A 66 -6.23 49.42 -30.26
CA VAL A 66 -5.21 50.36 -29.78
C VAL A 66 -4.09 50.46 -30.82
N LYS A 67 -3.73 51.69 -31.19
CA LYS A 67 -2.56 51.95 -32.03
C LYS A 67 -1.27 52.03 -31.18
N PRO A 68 -0.09 51.68 -31.72
CA PRO A 68 1.17 51.72 -30.96
C PRO A 68 1.47 53.06 -30.28
N GLU A 69 1.07 54.18 -30.90
CA GLU A 69 1.31 55.53 -30.37
C GLU A 69 0.54 55.79 -29.07
N GLN A 70 -0.59 55.09 -28.87
CA GLN A 70 -1.46 55.20 -27.71
C GLN A 70 -0.98 54.35 -26.52
N LEU A 71 0.03 53.48 -26.69
CA LEU A 71 0.62 52.74 -25.58
C LEU A 71 1.45 53.68 -24.71
N ASP A 72 1.35 53.54 -23.40
CA ASP A 72 2.18 54.29 -22.45
C ASP A 72 3.43 53.53 -22.04
N ALA A 73 3.37 52.19 -22.06
CA ALA A 73 4.51 51.33 -21.73
C ALA A 73 4.41 49.93 -22.37
N ILE A 74 5.56 49.27 -22.47
CA ILE A 74 5.66 47.85 -22.82
C ILE A 74 6.21 47.11 -21.61
N ALA A 75 5.48 46.11 -21.13
CA ALA A 75 5.86 45.22 -20.06
C ALA A 75 6.23 43.84 -20.62
N TYR A 76 7.27 43.21 -20.07
CA TYR A 76 7.65 41.85 -20.46
C TYR A 76 8.16 41.04 -19.26
N THR A 77 8.02 39.72 -19.35
CA THR A 77 8.51 38.81 -18.30
C THR A 77 10.04 38.81 -18.24
N LYS A 78 10.61 39.33 -17.15
CA LYS A 78 12.05 39.59 -17.01
C LYS A 78 12.80 38.41 -16.38
N ASN A 79 13.98 38.11 -16.95
CA ASN A 79 15.04 37.34 -16.29
C ASN A 79 16.13 38.27 -15.70
N VAL A 80 16.69 37.92 -14.54
CA VAL A 80 17.61 38.77 -13.77
C VAL A 80 19.00 38.92 -14.41
N TYR A 81 19.38 38.08 -15.39
CA TYR A 81 20.74 38.07 -15.95
C TYR A 81 20.96 38.83 -17.27
N ILE A 82 19.93 39.37 -17.93
CA ILE A 82 20.06 39.95 -19.28
C ILE A 82 20.20 41.49 -19.24
N THR A 83 21.09 42.04 -18.41
CA THR A 83 21.25 43.51 -18.26
C THR A 83 22.67 44.06 -18.48
N TYR A 84 23.65 43.28 -18.92
CA TYR A 84 25.00 43.82 -19.21
C TYR A 84 25.42 43.59 -20.67
N PRO A 85 25.67 44.64 -21.46
CA PRO A 85 26.36 44.51 -22.74
C PRO A 85 27.89 44.46 -22.50
N LEU A 86 28.55 43.55 -23.22
CA LEU A 86 29.98 43.57 -23.60
C LEU A 86 31.11 43.18 -22.62
N MET A 87 30.87 42.84 -21.35
CA MET A 87 31.97 42.49 -20.41
C MET A 87 31.94 41.07 -19.80
N SER A 88 31.26 40.09 -20.42
CA SER A 88 31.00 38.79 -19.76
C SER A 88 31.62 37.55 -20.43
N PHE A 89 32.42 37.68 -21.48
CA PHE A 89 33.10 36.50 -22.06
C PHE A 89 34.21 35.96 -21.12
N TYR A 90 34.86 36.83 -20.34
CA TYR A 90 35.94 36.46 -19.42
C TYR A 90 35.45 35.89 -18.07
N TRP A 91 34.25 36.25 -17.62
CA TRP A 91 33.66 35.73 -16.37
C TRP A 91 32.93 34.39 -16.55
N TRP A 92 32.56 34.04 -17.78
CA TRP A 92 31.92 32.76 -18.09
C TRP A 92 32.90 31.57 -18.03
N LEU A 93 34.20 31.80 -18.22
CA LEU A 93 35.26 30.77 -18.23
C LEU A 93 35.87 30.47 -16.85
N LEU A 94 35.66 31.34 -15.85
CA LEU A 94 36.42 31.30 -14.57
C LEU A 94 35.54 31.14 -13.32
N SER A 95 34.26 30.80 -13.44
CA SER A 95 33.38 30.57 -12.28
C SER A 95 32.48 29.35 -12.51
N PRO A 96 32.26 28.51 -11.48
CA PRO A 96 31.43 27.31 -11.60
C PRO A 96 29.98 27.67 -11.95
N PRO A 97 29.25 26.83 -12.70
CA PRO A 97 27.96 27.12 -13.33
C PRO A 97 26.76 27.14 -12.35
N SER A 98 26.95 27.65 -11.13
CA SER A 98 25.95 27.63 -10.05
C SER A 98 25.06 28.87 -9.99
N PHE A 99 25.15 29.78 -10.97
CA PHE A 99 24.50 31.10 -10.94
C PHE A 99 23.50 31.33 -12.11
N LEU A 100 22.79 30.28 -12.53
CA LEU A 100 21.62 30.41 -13.42
C LEU A 100 20.34 30.44 -12.58
N LEU A 101 19.42 31.34 -12.95
CA LEU A 101 18.02 31.47 -12.48
C LEU A 101 17.81 32.35 -11.22
N LYS A 102 17.74 33.68 -11.44
CA LYS A 102 17.05 34.60 -10.52
C LYS A 102 15.81 35.27 -11.12
N GLY A 103 15.43 34.94 -12.35
CA GLY A 103 14.07 35.13 -12.86
C GLY A 103 13.46 33.77 -13.23
N PRO A 104 12.20 33.46 -12.86
CA PRO A 104 11.60 32.17 -13.17
C PRO A 104 11.25 32.05 -14.67
N GLY A 105 11.56 30.90 -15.26
CA GLY A 105 11.21 30.55 -16.65
C GLY A 105 12.37 29.96 -17.46
N MET A 106 12.05 29.37 -18.62
CA MET A 106 13.03 28.79 -19.53
C MET A 106 13.87 29.87 -20.22
N GLY A 107 15.20 29.73 -20.20
CA GLY A 107 16.12 30.75 -20.71
C GLY A 107 15.91 31.13 -22.18
N ALA A 108 15.80 30.14 -23.07
CA ALA A 108 15.67 30.39 -24.51
C ALA A 108 14.35 31.08 -24.90
N PRO A 109 13.15 30.64 -24.44
CA PRO A 109 11.89 31.35 -24.69
C PRO A 109 11.86 32.78 -24.11
N LEU A 110 12.41 32.98 -22.90
CA LEU A 110 12.50 34.32 -22.29
C LEU A 110 13.36 35.27 -23.11
N LEU A 111 14.46 34.79 -23.71
CA LEU A 111 15.31 35.60 -24.57
C LEU A 111 14.54 36.10 -25.80
N VAL A 112 13.73 35.24 -26.42
CA VAL A 112 12.90 35.60 -27.58
C VAL A 112 11.95 36.74 -27.24
N VAL A 113 11.21 36.62 -26.14
CA VAL A 113 10.26 37.66 -25.71
C VAL A 113 10.99 38.95 -25.36
N ALA A 114 12.12 38.87 -24.65
CA ALA A 114 12.90 40.03 -24.24
C ALA A 114 13.46 40.81 -25.44
N VAL A 115 13.94 40.12 -26.48
CA VAL A 115 14.43 40.75 -27.71
C VAL A 115 13.30 41.51 -28.40
N VAL A 116 12.13 40.88 -28.60
CA VAL A 116 11.02 41.54 -29.26
C VAL A 116 10.49 42.72 -28.45
N ALA A 117 10.34 42.58 -27.13
CA ALA A 117 9.89 43.67 -26.27
C ALA A 117 10.82 44.90 -26.33
N ARG A 118 12.15 44.68 -26.35
CA ARG A 118 13.14 45.76 -26.51
C ARG A 118 13.06 46.40 -27.88
N THR A 119 12.95 45.61 -28.94
CA THR A 119 12.82 46.13 -30.31
C THR A 119 11.56 46.99 -30.44
N LEU A 120 10.43 46.56 -29.90
CA LEU A 120 9.18 47.34 -29.94
C LEU A 120 9.27 48.61 -29.09
N SER A 121 9.92 48.55 -27.92
CA SER A 121 10.15 49.72 -27.06
C SER A 121 10.99 50.78 -27.77
N GLN A 122 12.05 50.36 -28.47
CA GLN A 122 12.88 51.25 -29.28
C GLN A 122 12.14 51.78 -30.50
N LEU A 123 11.40 50.92 -31.23
CA LEU A 123 10.67 51.29 -32.44
C LEU A 123 9.55 52.29 -32.16
N TRP A 124 8.81 52.12 -31.06
CA TRP A 124 7.68 52.96 -30.70
C TRP A 124 8.03 54.05 -29.68
N ASN A 125 9.30 54.14 -29.30
CA ASN A 125 9.83 55.05 -28.28
C ASN A 125 8.99 55.03 -26.99
N LYS A 126 8.71 53.83 -26.47
CA LYS A 126 7.91 53.61 -25.26
C LYS A 126 8.78 53.02 -24.14
N PRO A 127 8.53 53.37 -22.86
CA PRO A 127 9.27 52.83 -21.74
C PRO A 127 9.07 51.32 -21.63
N LEU A 128 10.14 50.61 -21.26
CA LEU A 128 10.16 49.16 -21.11
C LEU A 128 10.20 48.77 -19.63
N ILE A 129 9.29 47.90 -19.21
CA ILE A 129 9.11 47.46 -17.83
C ILE A 129 9.35 45.95 -17.74
N GLY A 130 10.33 45.56 -16.92
CA GLY A 130 10.56 44.15 -16.61
C GLY A 130 9.70 43.68 -15.45
N VAL A 131 8.85 42.68 -15.69
CA VAL A 131 7.88 42.16 -14.72
C VAL A 131 8.30 40.78 -14.21
N ASN A 132 8.15 40.53 -12.91
CA ASN A 132 8.32 39.20 -12.34
C ASN A 132 7.07 38.35 -12.60
N HIS A 133 7.25 37.17 -13.19
CA HIS A 133 6.17 36.25 -13.56
C HIS A 133 5.25 35.87 -12.39
N CYS A 134 5.81 35.50 -11.23
CA CYS A 134 5.03 35.11 -10.06
C CYS A 134 4.20 36.27 -9.52
N ILE A 135 4.77 37.47 -9.48
CA ILE A 135 4.05 38.68 -9.03
C ILE A 135 2.93 39.03 -10.02
N ALA A 136 3.15 38.87 -11.33
CA ALA A 136 2.11 39.09 -12.34
C ALA A 136 0.89 38.18 -12.12
N HIS A 137 1.10 36.91 -11.77
CA HIS A 137 0.01 36.00 -11.40
C HIS A 137 -0.78 36.51 -10.18
N ILE A 138 -0.08 37.00 -9.16
CA ILE A 138 -0.71 37.51 -7.93
C ILE A 138 -1.52 38.78 -8.23
N GLU A 139 -0.92 39.77 -8.89
CA GLU A 139 -1.59 41.05 -9.16
C GLU A 139 -2.77 40.90 -10.12
N MET A 140 -2.66 40.05 -11.14
CA MET A 140 -3.80 39.74 -12.01
C MET A 140 -4.91 39.03 -11.23
N GLY A 141 -4.56 38.08 -10.35
CA GLY A 141 -5.53 37.42 -9.47
C GLY A 141 -6.24 38.41 -8.55
N ARG A 142 -5.51 39.34 -7.94
CA ARG A 142 -6.07 40.41 -7.08
C ARG A 142 -7.01 41.32 -7.85
N LEU A 143 -6.64 41.71 -9.07
CA LEU A 143 -7.45 42.55 -9.95
C LEU A 143 -8.77 41.88 -10.33
N VAL A 144 -8.73 40.60 -10.75
CA VAL A 144 -9.91 39.86 -11.22
C VAL A 144 -10.83 39.46 -10.06
N THR A 145 -10.27 39.05 -8.91
CA THR A 145 -11.06 38.53 -7.78
C THR A 145 -11.43 39.59 -6.75
N GLY A 146 -10.82 40.78 -6.78
CA GLY A 146 -10.97 41.81 -5.76
C GLY A 146 -10.26 41.50 -4.43
N ALA A 147 -9.42 40.47 -4.37
CA ALA A 147 -8.72 40.07 -3.15
C ALA A 147 -7.69 41.12 -2.69
N LYS A 148 -7.86 41.67 -1.48
CA LYS A 148 -7.03 42.78 -0.96
C LYS A 148 -5.69 42.37 -0.34
N ARG A 149 -5.63 41.31 0.46
CA ARG A 149 -4.39 40.79 1.10
C ARG A 149 -4.45 39.25 1.23
N PRO A 150 -4.48 38.52 0.10
CA PRO A 150 -4.56 37.06 0.14
C PRO A 150 -3.22 36.44 0.55
N ILE A 151 -3.31 35.26 1.19
CA ILE A 151 -2.25 34.24 1.13
C ILE A 151 -2.48 33.49 -0.17
N VAL A 152 -1.49 33.47 -1.05
CA VAL A 152 -1.60 32.93 -2.41
C VAL A 152 -0.89 31.59 -2.49
N LEU A 153 -1.62 30.56 -2.92
CA LEU A 153 -1.02 29.31 -3.35
C LEU A 153 -0.83 29.35 -4.88
N TYR A 154 0.43 29.47 -5.31
CA TYR A 154 0.82 29.54 -6.71
C TYR A 154 1.30 28.16 -7.19
N VAL A 155 0.48 27.48 -8.00
CA VAL A 155 0.78 26.13 -8.52
C VAL A 155 0.73 26.14 -10.05
N SER A 156 1.83 25.75 -10.69
CA SER A 156 2.00 25.66 -12.14
C SER A 156 2.88 24.45 -12.52
N GLY A 157 3.12 24.26 -13.82
CA GLY A 157 4.11 23.29 -14.31
C GLY A 157 5.54 23.57 -13.84
N GLY A 158 5.87 24.81 -13.48
CA GLY A 158 7.23 25.21 -13.09
C GLY A 158 7.37 25.71 -11.65
N ASN A 159 6.27 25.98 -10.95
CA ASN A 159 6.30 26.55 -9.60
C ASN A 159 5.22 25.94 -8.68
N THR A 160 5.54 25.78 -7.40
CA THR A 160 4.58 25.47 -6.33
C THR A 160 5.00 26.25 -5.09
N GLN A 161 4.32 27.36 -4.77
CA GLN A 161 4.74 28.31 -3.74
C GLN A 161 3.54 28.86 -2.95
N VAL A 162 3.72 29.07 -1.65
CA VAL A 162 2.80 29.79 -0.75
C VAL A 162 3.39 31.17 -0.52
N ILE A 163 2.74 32.20 -1.06
CA ILE A 163 3.24 33.57 -1.10
C ILE A 163 2.26 34.48 -0.36
N ALA A 164 2.76 35.37 0.51
CA ALA A 164 1.94 36.42 1.09
C ALA A 164 2.69 37.75 1.16
N HIS A 165 1.94 38.86 1.08
CA HIS A 165 2.50 40.19 1.20
C HIS A 165 2.81 40.50 2.67
N SER A 166 4.09 40.67 3.01
CA SER A 166 4.56 40.99 4.36
C SER A 166 5.79 41.89 4.34
N ALA A 167 5.79 42.91 5.20
CA ALA A 167 6.85 43.93 5.29
C ALA A 167 7.19 44.58 3.93
N GLY A 168 6.16 44.99 3.18
CA GLY A 168 6.29 45.71 1.91
C GLY A 168 6.80 44.86 0.74
N ARG A 169 6.82 43.53 0.85
CA ARG A 169 7.25 42.61 -0.23
C ARG A 169 6.35 41.37 -0.28
N TYR A 170 6.22 40.77 -1.46
CA TYR A 170 5.71 39.41 -1.58
C TYR A 170 6.78 38.43 -1.10
N ARG A 171 6.49 37.72 0.00
CA ARG A 171 7.39 36.74 0.61
C ARG A 171 6.87 35.33 0.38
N ILE A 172 7.78 34.41 0.07
CA ILE A 172 7.50 32.98 0.02
C ILE A 172 7.57 32.44 1.45
N PHE A 173 6.47 31.92 1.96
CA PHE A 173 6.37 31.30 3.29
C PHE A 173 6.61 29.79 3.23
N GLY A 174 6.31 29.17 2.10
CA GLY A 174 6.62 27.78 1.81
C GLY A 174 6.69 27.60 0.30
N GLU A 175 7.53 26.68 -0.16
CA GLU A 175 7.61 26.30 -1.57
C GLU A 175 7.89 24.82 -1.69
N THR A 176 7.60 24.27 -2.87
CA THR A 176 8.09 22.93 -3.18
C THR A 176 9.61 22.93 -3.03
N ILE A 177 10.06 21.90 -2.35
CA ILE A 177 11.46 21.57 -2.09
C ILE A 177 12.03 20.73 -3.23
N ASP A 178 11.27 20.56 -4.34
CA ASP A 178 11.64 19.72 -5.47
C ASP A 178 11.10 20.18 -6.83
N ILE A 179 10.35 19.31 -7.51
CA ILE A 179 9.66 19.64 -8.74
C ILE A 179 8.34 20.34 -8.39
N ALA A 180 7.92 21.26 -9.24
CA ALA A 180 6.56 21.79 -9.12
C ALA A 180 5.56 20.64 -9.27
N LEU A 181 4.44 20.74 -8.56
CA LEU A 181 3.38 19.73 -8.61
C LEU A 181 2.92 19.48 -10.05
N GLY A 182 2.88 20.51 -10.90
CA GLY A 182 2.56 20.33 -12.32
C GLY A 182 3.58 19.48 -13.07
N ASN A 183 4.89 19.70 -12.87
CA ASN A 183 5.95 18.86 -13.47
C ASN A 183 5.92 17.42 -12.92
N CYS A 184 5.58 17.26 -11.64
CA CYS A 184 5.35 15.94 -11.06
C CYS A 184 4.25 15.21 -11.83
N LEU A 185 3.09 15.84 -11.98
CA LEU A 185 1.97 15.28 -12.72
C LEU A 185 2.30 15.02 -14.19
N ASP A 186 3.10 15.89 -14.84
CA ASP A 186 3.52 15.73 -16.24
C ASP A 186 4.44 14.50 -16.45
N ARG A 187 5.09 13.98 -15.39
CA ARG A 187 5.95 12.77 -15.45
C ARG A 187 5.21 11.47 -15.23
N PHE A 188 3.97 11.53 -14.77
CA PHE A 188 3.08 10.38 -14.70
C PHE A 188 2.17 10.38 -15.93
N VAL A 189 2.12 9.27 -16.64
CA VAL A 189 1.23 9.16 -17.79
C VAL A 189 -0.13 8.71 -17.27
N LYS A 190 -1.19 9.36 -17.76
CA LYS A 190 -2.59 9.01 -17.43
C LYS A 190 -3.03 7.85 -18.32
N PHE A 191 -3.67 6.87 -17.71
CA PHE A 191 -4.20 5.68 -18.35
C PHE A 191 -5.64 5.44 -17.90
N GLU A 192 -6.34 4.61 -18.66
CA GLU A 192 -7.71 4.19 -18.37
C GLU A 192 -7.74 2.67 -18.43
N LEU A 193 -7.98 2.00 -17.30
CA LEU A 193 -8.01 0.54 -17.23
C LEU A 193 -9.41 0.02 -17.56
N HIS A 194 -9.45 -0.98 -18.44
CA HIS A 194 -10.66 -1.70 -18.83
C HIS A 194 -10.29 -3.10 -19.31
N ASN A 195 -11.11 -4.11 -18.96
CA ASN A 195 -10.97 -5.50 -19.41
C ASN A 195 -9.54 -6.05 -19.30
N THR A 196 -8.97 -6.04 -18.09
CA THR A 196 -7.59 -6.48 -17.84
C THR A 196 -7.45 -7.12 -16.46
N TYR A 197 -6.39 -7.90 -16.27
CA TYR A 197 -5.99 -8.32 -14.93
C TYR A 197 -5.31 -7.16 -14.20
N LEU A 198 -5.40 -7.14 -12.89
CA LEU A 198 -4.71 -6.15 -12.06
C LEU A 198 -4.16 -6.86 -10.83
N VAL A 199 -2.84 -6.94 -10.74
CA VAL A 199 -2.18 -7.60 -9.60
C VAL A 199 -1.97 -6.57 -8.49
N PHE A 200 -2.27 -6.97 -7.25
CA PHE A 200 -2.10 -6.16 -6.06
C PHE A 200 -1.17 -6.86 -5.08
N ASP A 201 -0.24 -6.09 -4.52
CA ASP A 201 0.34 -6.38 -3.22
C ASP A 201 -0.75 -6.21 -2.15
N ALA A 202 -1.20 -7.32 -1.56
CA ALA A 202 -2.38 -7.34 -0.71
C ALA A 202 -2.15 -6.62 0.63
N GLU A 203 -1.01 -6.84 1.30
CA GLU A 203 -0.72 -6.21 2.59
C GLU A 203 -0.58 -4.69 2.43
N ASN A 204 0.07 -4.23 1.36
CA ASN A 204 0.16 -2.81 1.04
C ASN A 204 -1.22 -2.20 0.73
N PHE A 205 -2.03 -2.90 -0.06
CA PHE A 205 -3.41 -2.49 -0.37
C PHE A 205 -4.27 -2.35 0.89
N ILE A 206 -4.26 -3.35 1.78
CA ILE A 206 -5.07 -3.36 3.01
C ILE A 206 -4.70 -2.17 3.90
N ASN A 207 -3.40 -1.96 4.12
CA ASN A 207 -2.91 -0.84 4.92
C ASN A 207 -3.32 0.52 4.31
N HIS A 208 -3.20 0.67 2.98
CA HIS A 208 -3.60 1.90 2.29
C HIS A 208 -5.11 2.14 2.35
N CYS A 209 -5.91 1.13 2.03
CA CYS A 209 -7.37 1.20 2.00
C CYS A 209 -7.90 1.60 3.38
N TYR A 210 -7.47 0.91 4.46
CA TYR A 210 -7.95 1.20 5.81
C TYR A 210 -7.58 2.62 6.26
N ARG A 211 -6.35 3.08 5.95
CA ARG A 211 -5.88 4.42 6.30
C ARG A 211 -6.64 5.51 5.56
N ASN A 212 -6.87 5.32 4.26
CA ASN A 212 -7.51 6.34 3.42
C ASN A 212 -9.02 6.42 3.62
N SER A 213 -9.66 5.36 4.13
CA SER A 213 -11.09 5.37 4.48
C SER A 213 -11.42 6.20 5.72
N GLY A 214 -10.42 6.71 6.46
CA GLY A 214 -10.66 7.52 7.66
C GLY A 214 -11.27 6.75 8.85
N LEU A 215 -11.19 5.41 8.82
CA LEU A 215 -11.77 4.55 9.84
C LEU A 215 -11.02 4.65 11.18
N ALA A 216 -11.75 4.57 12.28
CA ALA A 216 -11.17 4.63 13.62
C ALA A 216 -10.36 3.36 13.92
N ARG A 217 -9.09 3.54 14.28
CA ARG A 217 -8.14 2.45 14.58
C ARG A 217 -8.00 2.20 16.08
N HIS A 218 -8.15 3.25 16.89
CA HIS A 218 -7.90 3.24 18.33
C HIS A 218 -8.97 2.53 19.17
N TYR A 219 -10.10 2.13 18.57
CA TYR A 219 -11.17 1.38 19.25
C TYR A 219 -11.17 -0.12 18.93
N GLY A 220 -10.08 -0.68 18.38
CA GLY A 220 -10.03 -2.10 18.03
C GLY A 220 -10.66 -2.43 16.67
N GLY A 221 -10.96 -1.43 15.85
CA GLY A 221 -11.32 -1.55 14.43
C GLY A 221 -12.81 -1.42 14.10
N GLU A 222 -13.10 -0.67 13.04
CA GLU A 222 -14.40 -0.63 12.35
C GLU A 222 -14.42 -1.62 11.19
N TYR A 223 -14.79 -2.87 11.47
CA TYR A 223 -14.65 -3.95 10.49
C TYR A 223 -15.80 -4.00 9.48
N MET A 224 -17.01 -3.63 9.88
CA MET A 224 -18.16 -3.62 8.97
C MET A 224 -18.08 -2.45 7.98
N ASP A 225 -17.67 -1.26 8.43
CA ASP A 225 -17.37 -0.13 7.53
C ASP A 225 -16.25 -0.47 6.56
N PHE A 226 -15.20 -1.17 7.02
CA PHE A 226 -14.13 -1.64 6.16
C PHE A 226 -14.63 -2.62 5.09
N THR A 227 -15.54 -3.53 5.44
CA THR A 227 -16.21 -4.42 4.47
C THR A 227 -16.92 -3.63 3.37
N VAL A 228 -17.66 -2.57 3.73
CA VAL A 228 -18.34 -1.71 2.75
C VAL A 228 -17.33 -1.01 1.83
N CYS A 229 -16.23 -0.46 2.38
CA CYS A 229 -15.18 0.18 1.57
C CYS A 229 -14.59 -0.78 0.53
N VAL A 230 -14.27 -2.01 0.93
CA VAL A 230 -13.70 -3.03 0.05
C VAL A 230 -14.72 -3.49 -0.99
N GLN A 231 -15.98 -3.68 -0.61
CA GLN A 231 -17.05 -4.06 -1.55
C GLN A 231 -17.26 -3.00 -2.63
N ILE A 232 -17.28 -1.71 -2.27
CA ILE A 232 -17.38 -0.59 -3.22
C ILE A 232 -16.19 -0.60 -4.18
N PHE A 233 -14.98 -0.85 -3.67
CA PHE A 233 -13.78 -0.95 -4.50
C PHE A 233 -13.87 -2.10 -5.52
N LEU A 234 -14.25 -3.31 -5.07
CA LEU A 234 -14.39 -4.47 -5.96
C LEU A 234 -15.52 -4.29 -6.98
N GLU A 235 -16.62 -3.63 -6.60
CA GLU A 235 -17.70 -3.25 -7.50
C GLU A 235 -17.21 -2.33 -8.63
N GLN A 236 -16.40 -1.33 -8.30
CA GLN A 236 -15.81 -0.42 -9.27
C GLN A 236 -14.91 -1.15 -10.28
N LEU A 237 -14.06 -2.08 -9.81
CA LEU A 237 -13.24 -2.89 -10.71
C LEU A 237 -14.08 -3.76 -11.64
N ARG A 238 -15.12 -4.39 -11.09
CA ARG A 238 -16.04 -5.25 -11.85
C ARG A 238 -16.84 -4.47 -12.89
N GLN A 239 -17.26 -3.23 -12.59
CA GLN A 239 -17.89 -2.34 -13.57
C GLN A 239 -16.98 -2.07 -14.78
N CYS A 240 -15.66 -1.98 -14.56
CA CYS A 240 -14.66 -1.81 -15.61
C CYS A 240 -14.18 -3.13 -16.24
N GLN A 241 -14.81 -4.27 -15.92
CA GLN A 241 -14.37 -5.60 -16.35
C GLN A 241 -12.92 -5.93 -15.93
N ILE A 242 -12.43 -5.33 -14.86
CA ILE A 242 -11.09 -5.61 -14.32
C ILE A 242 -11.17 -6.82 -13.41
N THR A 243 -10.25 -7.77 -13.59
CA THR A 243 -10.12 -8.94 -12.69
C THR A 243 -8.97 -8.71 -11.71
N PRO A 244 -9.24 -8.34 -10.45
CA PRO A 244 -8.20 -8.15 -9.45
C PRO A 244 -7.63 -9.48 -8.96
N ILE A 245 -6.31 -9.52 -8.76
CA ILE A 245 -5.59 -10.63 -8.14
C ILE A 245 -4.80 -10.09 -6.96
N PHE A 246 -5.12 -10.54 -5.75
CA PHE A 246 -4.43 -10.13 -4.52
C PHE A 246 -3.43 -11.19 -4.08
N VAL A 247 -2.16 -10.81 -4.00
CA VAL A 247 -1.09 -11.71 -3.53
C VAL A 247 -0.64 -11.29 -2.14
N PHE A 248 -0.67 -12.21 -1.19
CA PHE A 248 -0.34 -11.98 0.21
C PHE A 248 1.03 -12.52 0.58
N ASP A 249 1.69 -11.81 1.51
CA ASP A 249 2.95 -12.26 2.10
C ASP A 249 2.81 -13.54 2.92
N GLY A 250 3.84 -14.37 2.83
CA GLY A 250 4.03 -15.58 3.62
C GLY A 250 4.86 -15.36 4.88
N CYS A 251 5.70 -16.35 5.21
CA CYS A 251 6.71 -16.22 6.27
C CYS A 251 7.87 -15.33 5.81
N HIS A 252 8.59 -14.72 6.74
CA HIS A 252 9.80 -13.97 6.39
C HIS A 252 10.90 -14.88 5.82
N GLY A 253 11.90 -14.29 5.19
CA GLY A 253 13.08 -15.02 4.71
C GLY A 253 13.76 -15.84 5.83
N LYS A 254 14.21 -17.07 5.51
CA LYS A 254 14.78 -18.06 6.43
C LYS A 254 15.90 -17.51 7.34
N GLN A 255 16.69 -16.57 6.83
CA GLN A 255 17.84 -15.96 7.52
C GLN A 255 17.46 -14.94 8.61
N GLY A 256 16.19 -14.52 8.72
CA GLY A 256 15.74 -13.62 9.77
C GLY A 256 16.25 -12.18 9.67
N LEU A 257 16.61 -11.72 8.46
CA LEU A 257 17.21 -10.40 8.22
C LEU A 257 16.30 -9.22 8.61
N LYS A 258 14.97 -9.42 8.55
CA LYS A 258 13.97 -8.41 8.92
C LYS A 258 13.83 -8.18 10.44
N LEU A 259 14.47 -8.99 11.29
CA LEU A 259 14.33 -8.91 12.74
C LEU A 259 14.57 -7.50 13.30
N ASP A 260 15.72 -6.90 13.00
CA ASP A 260 16.10 -5.59 13.53
C ASP A 260 15.17 -4.48 13.03
N THR A 261 14.76 -4.56 11.76
CA THR A 261 13.78 -3.64 11.16
C THR A 261 12.44 -3.73 11.87
N LEU A 262 11.95 -4.95 12.16
CA LEU A 262 10.69 -5.16 12.87
C LEU A 262 10.76 -4.68 14.33
N LEU A 263 11.86 -4.95 15.03
CA LEU A 263 12.09 -4.46 16.39
C LEU A 263 12.14 -2.93 16.45
N ARG A 264 12.83 -2.29 15.50
CA ARG A 264 12.86 -0.82 15.37
C ARG A 264 11.45 -0.24 15.13
N ARG A 265 10.72 -0.78 14.15
CA ARG A 265 9.33 -0.35 13.84
C ARG A 265 8.40 -0.49 15.04
N ASN A 266 8.55 -1.56 15.83
CA ASN A 266 7.76 -1.73 17.06
C ASN A 266 8.15 -0.72 18.15
N ARG A 267 9.43 -0.41 18.34
CA ARG A 267 9.86 0.65 19.28
C ARG A 267 9.26 2.01 18.91
N GLU A 268 9.27 2.36 17.63
CA GLU A 268 8.63 3.60 17.13
C GLU A 268 7.11 3.60 17.37
N ARG A 269 6.44 2.47 17.16
CA ARG A 269 5.00 2.32 17.46
C ARG A 269 4.69 2.43 18.96
N ILE A 270 5.51 1.83 19.83
CA ILE A 270 5.38 1.97 21.30
C ILE A 270 5.49 3.44 21.68
N ALA A 271 6.51 4.14 21.20
CA ALA A 271 6.70 5.58 21.47
C ALA A 271 5.51 6.42 20.98
N SER A 272 5.00 6.13 19.78
CA SER A 272 3.80 6.79 19.23
C SER A 272 2.56 6.56 20.09
N LEU A 273 2.35 5.31 20.53
CA LEU A 273 1.23 4.93 21.38
C LEU A 273 1.32 5.57 22.78
N LEU A 274 2.51 5.58 23.41
CA LEU A 274 2.73 6.29 24.68
C LEU A 274 2.39 7.78 24.56
N GLY A 275 2.85 8.44 23.50
CA GLY A 275 2.52 9.83 23.24
C GLY A 275 1.03 10.06 23.03
N PHE A 276 0.33 9.13 22.37
CA PHE A 276 -1.13 9.20 22.23
C PHE A 276 -1.85 9.03 23.56
N LEU A 277 -1.45 8.05 24.38
CA LEU A 277 -2.05 7.81 25.69
C LEU A 277 -1.88 9.02 26.61
N ASP A 278 -0.71 9.65 26.60
CA ASP A 278 -0.47 10.86 27.39
C ASP A 278 -1.38 12.03 26.97
N ARG A 279 -1.51 12.29 25.66
CA ARG A 279 -2.44 13.32 25.14
C ARG A 279 -3.91 13.01 25.46
N SER A 280 -4.29 11.74 25.39
CA SER A 280 -5.67 11.30 25.64
C SER A 280 -6.11 11.49 27.10
N ARG A 281 -5.17 11.69 28.04
CA ARG A 281 -5.49 12.07 29.43
C ARG A 281 -5.99 13.52 29.54
N HIS A 282 -5.56 14.39 28.63
CA HIS A 282 -5.83 15.82 28.67
C HIS A 282 -6.94 16.26 27.71
N ILE A 283 -7.16 15.51 26.63
CA ILE A 283 -8.22 15.79 25.64
C ILE A 283 -9.39 14.82 25.88
N PRO A 284 -10.61 15.33 26.11
CA PRO A 284 -11.75 14.47 26.46
C PRO A 284 -12.23 13.59 25.31
N ASP A 285 -11.99 14.00 24.06
CA ASP A 285 -12.46 13.25 22.89
C ASP A 285 -11.30 12.67 22.08
N ALA A 286 -11.17 11.34 22.10
CA ALA A 286 -10.16 10.63 21.32
C ALA A 286 -10.38 10.74 19.80
N ASP A 287 -11.61 11.00 19.35
CA ASP A 287 -11.88 11.23 17.92
C ASP A 287 -11.34 12.59 17.43
N ASN A 288 -11.12 13.54 18.34
CA ASN A 288 -10.58 14.88 18.02
C ASN A 288 -9.04 14.95 18.08
N LEU A 289 -8.36 13.82 18.34
CA LEU A 289 -6.91 13.77 18.37
C LEU A 289 -6.36 13.77 16.94
N SER A 290 -5.69 14.87 16.56
CA SER A 290 -5.14 15.10 15.22
C SER A 290 -4.06 14.09 14.77
N ALA A 291 -3.55 13.25 15.68
CA ALA A 291 -2.51 12.26 15.40
C ALA A 291 -2.74 10.96 16.19
N VAL A 292 -3.62 10.10 15.67
CA VAL A 292 -3.80 8.71 16.13
C VAL A 292 -2.62 7.86 15.63
N PRO A 293 -2.00 7.02 16.50
CA PRO A 293 -0.91 6.13 16.11
C PRO A 293 -1.27 5.25 14.92
N ASP A 294 -0.29 5.02 14.04
CA ASP A 294 -0.47 4.21 12.85
C ASP A 294 -0.34 2.71 13.15
N ILE A 295 -1.34 2.20 13.86
CA ILE A 295 -1.47 0.80 14.25
C ILE A 295 -2.77 0.28 13.63
N LEU A 296 -2.66 -0.75 12.79
CA LEU A 296 -3.82 -1.35 12.14
C LEU A 296 -4.51 -2.32 13.11
N PRO A 297 -5.85 -2.36 13.14
CA PRO A 297 -6.60 -3.38 13.86
C PRO A 297 -6.22 -4.79 13.40
N LYS A 298 -6.35 -5.77 14.31
CA LYS A 298 -5.79 -7.10 14.08
C LYS A 298 -6.58 -7.95 13.09
N LEU A 299 -7.91 -7.81 13.02
CA LEU A 299 -8.74 -8.64 12.15
C LEU A 299 -8.76 -8.18 10.69
N THR A 300 -8.10 -7.08 10.33
CA THR A 300 -8.24 -6.46 9.00
C THR A 300 -7.94 -7.42 7.85
N ASN A 301 -6.89 -8.25 7.95
CA ASN A 301 -6.55 -9.21 6.90
C ASN A 301 -7.59 -10.33 6.80
N SER A 302 -8.08 -10.85 7.93
CA SER A 302 -9.14 -11.86 7.96
C SER A 302 -10.44 -11.32 7.36
N VAL A 303 -10.82 -10.08 7.71
CA VAL A 303 -12.03 -9.44 7.19
C VAL A 303 -11.89 -9.18 5.69
N PHE A 304 -10.72 -8.72 5.24
CA PHE A 304 -10.46 -8.51 3.81
C PHE A 304 -10.60 -9.83 3.03
N VAL A 305 -10.00 -10.91 3.50
CA VAL A 305 -10.12 -12.25 2.87
C VAL A 305 -11.57 -12.74 2.86
N ASP A 306 -12.32 -12.54 3.94
CA ASP A 306 -13.75 -12.88 3.99
C ASP A 306 -14.53 -12.13 2.89
N VAL A 307 -14.24 -10.84 2.68
CA VAL A 307 -14.89 -10.03 1.62
C VAL A 307 -14.47 -10.47 0.23
N LEU A 308 -13.19 -10.82 0.02
CA LEU A 308 -12.72 -11.36 -1.26
C LEU A 308 -13.44 -12.66 -1.61
N ARG A 309 -13.57 -13.58 -0.64
CA ARG A 309 -14.31 -14.84 -0.78
C ARG A 309 -15.78 -14.59 -1.14
N GLN A 310 -16.45 -13.65 -0.47
CA GLN A 310 -17.84 -13.30 -0.74
C GLN A 310 -18.06 -12.74 -2.15
N ASN A 311 -17.06 -12.04 -2.70
CA ASN A 311 -17.13 -11.43 -4.02
C ASN A 311 -16.52 -12.27 -5.13
N ASN A 312 -16.05 -13.50 -4.84
CA ASN A 312 -15.31 -14.36 -5.77
C ASN A 312 -14.08 -13.65 -6.40
N ALA A 313 -13.41 -12.79 -5.64
CA ALA A 313 -12.16 -12.17 -6.09
C ALA A 313 -10.99 -13.15 -5.96
N LEU A 314 -10.01 -13.07 -6.86
CA LEU A 314 -8.86 -13.97 -6.87
C LEU A 314 -7.82 -13.52 -5.82
N TYR A 315 -7.35 -14.46 -5.02
CA TYR A 315 -6.26 -14.22 -4.08
C TYR A 315 -5.45 -15.48 -3.79
N VAL A 316 -4.19 -15.29 -3.41
CA VAL A 316 -3.26 -16.35 -3.02
C VAL A 316 -2.21 -15.79 -2.08
N SER A 317 -1.76 -16.57 -1.10
CA SER A 317 -0.58 -16.24 -0.29
C SER A 317 0.64 -17.00 -0.77
N CYS A 318 1.81 -16.39 -0.63
CA CYS A 318 3.09 -17.05 -0.86
C CYS A 318 3.53 -17.82 0.39
N GLU A 319 4.42 -18.81 0.24
CA GLU A 319 5.03 -19.48 1.41
C GLU A 319 5.97 -18.55 2.17
N ARG A 320 6.62 -17.67 1.42
CA ARG A 320 7.55 -16.64 1.87
C ARG A 320 7.08 -15.27 1.37
N GLU A 321 7.95 -14.27 1.44
CA GLU A 321 7.69 -12.90 0.97
C GLU A 321 7.21 -12.87 -0.49
N ALA A 322 6.18 -12.05 -0.75
CA ALA A 322 5.46 -12.09 -2.01
C ALA A 322 6.04 -11.14 -3.07
N ASP A 323 6.94 -10.22 -2.74
CA ASP A 323 7.36 -9.13 -3.64
C ASP A 323 7.82 -9.61 -5.03
N VAL A 324 8.74 -10.58 -5.06
CA VAL A 324 9.20 -11.21 -6.31
C VAL A 324 8.06 -11.94 -7.02
N HIS A 325 7.22 -12.66 -6.27
CA HIS A 325 6.10 -13.44 -6.82
C HIS A 325 5.03 -12.56 -7.47
N VAL A 326 4.70 -11.44 -6.81
CA VAL A 326 3.79 -10.39 -7.27
C VAL A 326 4.28 -9.81 -8.60
N ALA A 327 5.56 -9.42 -8.64
CA ALA A 327 6.20 -8.86 -9.82
C ALA A 327 6.26 -9.89 -10.97
N GLU A 328 6.63 -11.14 -10.68
CA GLU A 328 6.69 -12.23 -11.65
C GLU A 328 5.31 -12.58 -12.23
N LEU A 329 4.26 -12.62 -11.40
CA LEU A 329 2.90 -12.86 -11.86
C LEU A 329 2.40 -11.74 -12.76
N ALA A 330 2.67 -10.47 -12.41
CA ALA A 330 2.32 -9.32 -13.25
C ALA A 330 3.04 -9.36 -14.61
N CYS A 331 4.33 -9.72 -14.62
CA CYS A 331 5.11 -9.96 -15.84
C CYS A 331 4.51 -11.09 -16.69
N LEU A 332 4.18 -12.22 -16.07
CA LEU A 332 3.62 -13.39 -16.75
C LEU A 332 2.27 -13.09 -17.42
N LEU A 333 1.39 -12.38 -16.70
CA LEU A 333 0.06 -12.00 -17.18
C LEU A 333 0.07 -10.75 -18.08
N ARG A 334 1.24 -10.10 -18.25
CA ARG A 334 1.41 -8.82 -18.96
C ARG A 334 0.41 -7.75 -18.50
N CYS A 335 0.22 -7.63 -17.19
CA CYS A 335 -0.76 -6.74 -16.60
C CYS A 335 -0.13 -5.72 -15.65
N PRO A 336 -0.81 -4.59 -15.36
CA PRO A 336 -0.31 -3.63 -14.40
C PRO A 336 -0.25 -4.21 -12.98
N LEU A 337 0.73 -3.74 -12.23
CA LEU A 337 0.93 -4.02 -10.83
C LEU A 337 0.59 -2.78 -10.00
N VAL A 338 -0.16 -2.97 -8.92
CA VAL A 338 -0.54 -1.90 -7.99
C VAL A 338 0.13 -2.10 -6.63
N THR A 339 0.99 -1.16 -6.24
CA THR A 339 1.63 -1.12 -4.92
C THR A 339 2.27 0.25 -4.66
N ASN A 340 2.43 0.61 -3.38
CA ASN A 340 3.27 1.74 -2.98
C ASN A 340 4.66 1.31 -2.50
N ASP A 341 4.99 0.01 -2.57
CA ASP A 341 6.31 -0.46 -2.15
C ASP A 341 7.39 -0.05 -3.16
N SER A 342 8.51 0.44 -2.64
CA SER A 342 9.62 0.99 -3.40
C SER A 342 10.41 -0.07 -4.18
N ASP A 343 10.42 -1.32 -3.73
CA ASP A 343 11.21 -2.38 -4.38
C ASP A 343 10.71 -2.68 -5.80
N PHE A 344 9.42 -2.46 -6.06
CA PHE A 344 8.81 -2.63 -7.37
C PHE A 344 9.19 -1.57 -8.40
N TYR A 345 9.88 -0.50 -8.01
CA TYR A 345 10.49 0.43 -8.97
C TYR A 345 11.83 -0.09 -9.51
N ILE A 346 12.41 -1.10 -8.84
CA ILE A 346 13.75 -1.63 -9.11
C ILE A 346 13.70 -2.98 -9.83
N PHE A 347 12.75 -3.85 -9.51
CA PHE A 347 12.68 -5.20 -10.09
C PHE A 347 12.74 -5.20 -11.63
N ARG A 348 13.47 -6.18 -12.18
CA ARG A 348 13.60 -6.37 -13.63
C ARG A 348 13.53 -7.86 -14.01
N PRO A 349 12.88 -8.21 -15.14
CA PRO A 349 12.91 -9.57 -15.67
C PRO A 349 14.32 -9.95 -16.13
N SER A 350 14.79 -11.13 -15.73
CA SER A 350 15.91 -11.79 -16.37
C SER A 350 15.46 -12.32 -17.73
N ALA A 351 16.11 -11.90 -18.80
CA ALA A 351 15.81 -12.41 -20.14
C ALA A 351 16.24 -13.89 -20.32
N ALA A 352 16.83 -14.52 -19.30
CA ALA A 352 17.30 -15.90 -19.30
C ALA A 352 16.22 -16.87 -18.77
N SER A 353 15.29 -17.31 -19.62
CA SER A 353 14.67 -18.64 -19.54
C SER A 353 13.79 -18.85 -20.78
N HIS A 354 14.23 -19.77 -21.65
CA HIS A 354 13.69 -20.16 -22.97
C HIS A 354 14.05 -19.29 -24.19
N PRO A 355 14.38 -19.93 -25.34
CA PRO A 355 14.60 -19.24 -26.61
C PRO A 355 13.24 -18.77 -27.15
N ILE A 356 13.02 -17.48 -27.08
CA ILE A 356 11.91 -16.83 -27.80
C ILE A 356 12.25 -16.91 -29.30
N PRO A 357 11.30 -17.28 -30.18
CA PRO A 357 11.53 -17.17 -31.62
C PRO A 357 11.92 -15.72 -31.98
N PRO A 358 12.79 -15.49 -32.98
CA PRO A 358 13.43 -14.18 -33.21
C PRO A 358 12.51 -13.03 -33.66
N SER A 359 11.19 -13.18 -33.57
CA SER A 359 10.20 -12.26 -34.13
C SER A 359 9.40 -11.45 -33.10
N SER A 360 9.80 -11.45 -31.82
CA SER A 360 9.13 -10.63 -30.80
C SER A 360 10.17 -9.86 -29.99
N ASP A 361 10.04 -8.54 -30.04
CA ASP A 361 10.90 -7.58 -29.38
C ASP A 361 11.10 -7.88 -27.89
N VAL A 362 12.36 -7.84 -27.46
CA VAL A 362 12.81 -8.19 -26.11
C VAL A 362 12.42 -7.11 -25.06
N SER A 363 11.74 -6.03 -25.46
CA SER A 363 11.34 -4.92 -24.57
C SER A 363 10.05 -5.18 -23.77
N PHE A 364 9.33 -6.28 -24.01
CA PHE A 364 7.95 -6.50 -23.54
C PHE A 364 7.79 -7.33 -22.24
N CYS A 365 8.87 -7.63 -21.50
CA CYS A 365 8.80 -8.48 -20.30
C CYS A 365 8.64 -7.72 -18.96
N SER A 366 8.58 -6.39 -18.93
CA SER A 366 8.40 -5.61 -17.69
C SER A 366 6.93 -5.31 -17.41
N TYR A 367 6.49 -5.45 -16.15
CA TYR A 367 5.18 -4.96 -15.72
C TYR A 367 5.16 -3.43 -15.65
N GLN A 368 3.95 -2.87 -15.64
CA GLN A 368 3.75 -1.45 -15.44
C GLN A 368 3.30 -1.18 -13.99
N LEU A 369 3.89 -0.17 -13.34
CA LEU A 369 3.64 0.10 -11.92
C LEU A 369 2.64 1.25 -11.73
N ILE A 370 1.63 1.01 -10.90
CA ILE A 370 0.59 1.96 -10.52
C ILE A 370 0.65 2.17 -9.00
N PRO A 371 1.01 3.37 -8.52
CA PRO A 371 0.88 3.68 -7.09
C PRO A 371 -0.58 3.57 -6.65
N LEU A 372 -0.87 3.07 -5.44
CA LEU A 372 -2.26 2.93 -4.97
C LEU A 372 -3.01 4.27 -4.95
N ALA A 373 -2.32 5.34 -4.55
CA ALA A 373 -2.89 6.69 -4.55
C ALA A 373 -3.20 7.23 -5.96
N SER A 374 -2.69 6.56 -7.00
CA SER A 374 -2.88 6.91 -8.41
C SER A 374 -4.06 6.21 -9.06
N LEU A 375 -4.74 5.27 -8.37
CA LEU A 375 -5.99 4.70 -8.86
C LEU A 375 -7.13 5.72 -8.65
N GLY A 376 -7.64 6.26 -9.75
CA GLY A 376 -8.70 7.25 -9.74
C GLY A 376 -10.05 6.61 -9.49
N GLN A 377 -10.68 6.97 -8.38
CA GLN A 377 -12.06 6.60 -8.05
C GLN A 377 -12.95 7.85 -8.05
N PRO A 378 -14.22 7.77 -8.50
CA PRO A 378 -14.91 6.59 -9.04
C PRO A 378 -14.56 6.32 -10.52
N CYS A 379 -14.97 5.14 -11.02
CA CYS A 379 -14.94 4.80 -12.44
C CYS A 379 -15.73 5.80 -13.27
N ARG A 380 -15.36 5.95 -14.55
CA ARG A 380 -15.96 6.92 -15.48
C ARG A 380 -16.47 6.20 -16.71
N LEU A 381 -17.47 6.77 -17.39
CA LEU A 381 -17.83 6.33 -18.74
C LEU A 381 -16.77 6.81 -19.72
N GLY A 382 -16.09 5.86 -20.36
CA GLY A 382 -15.12 6.13 -21.42
C GLY A 382 -15.79 6.39 -22.76
N ASP A 383 -15.03 6.91 -23.72
CA ASP A 383 -15.56 7.26 -25.05
C ASP A 383 -16.13 6.02 -25.79
N PRO A 384 -17.19 6.17 -26.61
CA PRO A 384 -17.76 5.05 -27.36
C PRO A 384 -16.72 4.36 -28.28
N GLY A 385 -16.85 3.03 -28.46
CA GLY A 385 -15.93 2.22 -29.27
C GLY A 385 -14.72 1.67 -28.51
N CYS A 386 -14.97 0.88 -27.47
CA CYS A 386 -13.98 -0.01 -26.86
C CYS A 386 -13.52 -1.02 -27.93
N GLY A 387 -12.21 -1.13 -28.22
CA GLY A 387 -11.68 -2.01 -29.29
C GLY A 387 -11.97 -3.51 -29.12
N HIS A 388 -12.45 -3.93 -27.93
CA HIS A 388 -12.83 -5.31 -27.62
C HIS A 388 -14.34 -5.53 -27.49
N CYS A 389 -15.08 -4.48 -27.10
CA CYS A 389 -16.50 -4.56 -26.78
C CYS A 389 -17.24 -4.25 -28.07
N SER A 390 -17.83 -5.27 -28.69
CA SER A 390 -18.49 -5.16 -30.00
C SER A 390 -19.77 -4.30 -30.01
N SER A 391 -20.07 -3.57 -28.94
CA SER A 391 -21.26 -2.73 -28.80
C SER A 391 -20.95 -1.25 -29.04
N SER A 392 -21.88 -0.54 -29.65
CA SER A 392 -21.88 0.92 -29.85
C SER A 392 -22.01 1.73 -28.55
N SER A 393 -21.94 1.08 -27.38
CA SER A 393 -22.11 1.67 -26.05
C SER A 393 -20.76 2.03 -25.42
N SER A 394 -20.70 3.16 -24.72
CA SER A 394 -19.57 3.57 -23.86
C SER A 394 -19.34 2.59 -22.70
N CYS A 395 -18.09 2.19 -22.49
CA CYS A 395 -17.68 1.27 -21.41
C CYS A 395 -17.23 2.03 -20.17
N TYR A 396 -17.37 1.43 -18.98
CA TYR A 396 -16.75 1.99 -17.78
C TYR A 396 -15.24 1.73 -17.79
N VAL A 397 -14.49 2.77 -17.44
CA VAL A 397 -13.03 2.77 -17.34
C VAL A 397 -12.60 3.26 -15.96
N LEU A 398 -11.51 2.69 -15.45
CA LEU A 398 -10.88 3.14 -14.21
C LEU A 398 -9.69 4.04 -14.54
N PRO A 399 -9.77 5.36 -14.34
CA PRO A 399 -8.65 6.25 -14.62
C PRO A 399 -7.51 5.97 -13.62
N CYS A 400 -6.27 5.98 -14.08
CA CYS A 400 -5.10 5.84 -13.22
C CYS A 400 -3.90 6.61 -13.76
N THR A 401 -2.89 6.81 -12.90
CA THR A 401 -1.58 7.34 -13.29
C THR A 401 -0.50 6.29 -13.10
N MET A 402 0.26 6.01 -14.15
CA MET A 402 1.27 4.96 -14.15
C MET A 402 2.67 5.56 -14.15
N PHE A 403 3.59 4.89 -13.46
CA PHE A 403 4.98 5.33 -13.38
C PHE A 403 5.69 5.07 -14.70
N ASN A 404 6.33 6.11 -15.26
CA ASN A 404 7.21 5.99 -16.43
C ASN A 404 8.67 5.97 -15.97
N PRO A 405 9.38 4.83 -16.03
CA PRO A 405 10.78 4.73 -15.61
C PRO A 405 11.72 5.64 -16.40
N GLN A 406 11.51 5.79 -17.71
CA GLN A 406 12.39 6.57 -18.60
C GLN A 406 12.29 8.07 -18.34
N ALA A 407 11.10 8.56 -17.98
CA ALA A 407 10.88 9.97 -17.63
C ALA A 407 11.33 10.31 -16.18
N SER A 408 11.78 9.32 -15.41
CA SER A 408 12.17 9.44 -14.01
C SER A 408 13.69 9.60 -13.82
N PRO A 409 14.18 10.04 -12.63
CA PRO A 409 15.60 10.00 -12.31
C PRO A 409 16.24 8.61 -12.43
N LEU A 410 15.47 7.53 -12.21
CA LEU A 410 15.95 6.15 -12.36
C LEU A 410 16.29 5.80 -13.81
N GLY A 411 15.64 6.44 -14.78
CA GLY A 411 15.95 6.28 -16.20
C GLY A 411 17.36 6.76 -16.59
N ARG A 412 18.03 7.54 -15.73
CA ARG A 412 19.42 7.98 -15.94
C ARG A 412 20.44 6.93 -15.52
N VAL A 413 20.05 5.94 -14.73
CA VAL A 413 20.93 4.87 -14.27
C VAL A 413 20.81 3.73 -15.26
N TYR A 414 21.95 3.21 -15.72
CA TYR A 414 21.98 2.06 -16.61
C TYR A 414 21.24 0.89 -15.96
N PRO A 415 20.25 0.26 -16.62
CA PRO A 415 19.34 -0.67 -15.95
C PRO A 415 19.96 -1.80 -15.12
N PRO A 416 21.05 -2.46 -15.54
CA PRO A 416 21.73 -3.46 -14.73
C PRO A 416 22.31 -2.94 -13.40
N LEU A 417 22.50 -1.62 -13.25
CA LEU A 417 23.00 -0.99 -12.03
C LEU A 417 21.90 -0.63 -11.02
N LEU A 418 20.61 -0.78 -11.35
CA LEU A 418 19.51 -0.46 -10.45
C LEU A 418 19.45 -1.35 -9.19
N PRO A 419 19.69 -2.68 -9.25
CA PRO A 419 19.81 -3.49 -8.03
C PRO A 419 20.96 -3.05 -7.13
N LEU A 420 22.08 -2.60 -7.72
CA LEU A 420 23.20 -2.03 -6.98
C LEU A 420 22.79 -0.71 -6.31
N LEU A 421 22.03 0.15 -7.00
CA LEU A 421 21.46 1.38 -6.42
C LEU A 421 20.63 1.06 -5.18
N ALA A 422 19.70 0.10 -5.25
CA ALA A 422 18.87 -0.31 -4.11
C ALA A 422 19.72 -0.78 -2.92
N THR A 423 20.73 -1.61 -3.20
CA THR A 423 21.68 -2.11 -2.20
C THR A 423 22.45 -0.96 -1.51
N MET A 424 22.84 0.07 -2.27
CA MET A 424 23.56 1.23 -1.73
C MET A 424 22.68 2.22 -0.96
N ILE A 425 21.41 2.37 -1.36
CA ILE A 425 20.43 3.16 -0.60
C ILE A 425 20.27 2.56 0.80
N GLY A 426 20.25 1.23 0.87
CA GLY A 426 19.98 0.43 2.06
C GLY A 426 18.68 -0.33 1.84
N ASN A 427 18.75 -1.64 1.91
CA ASN A 427 17.60 -2.54 1.74
C ASN A 427 17.57 -3.55 2.90
N ASP A 428 16.62 -4.47 2.87
CA ASP A 428 16.46 -5.47 3.95
C ASP A 428 17.65 -6.45 4.06
N PHE A 429 18.54 -6.48 3.06
CA PHE A 429 19.73 -7.35 3.03
C PHE A 429 21.00 -6.66 3.55
N ILE A 430 21.13 -5.35 3.33
CA ILE A 430 22.29 -4.56 3.76
C ILE A 430 21.83 -3.25 4.39
N SER A 431 22.13 -3.09 5.69
CA SER A 431 21.76 -1.91 6.48
C SER A 431 22.39 -0.61 5.97
N SER A 432 23.65 -0.66 5.51
CA SER A 432 24.28 0.41 4.74
C SER A 432 25.61 -0.02 4.13
N VAL A 433 25.78 0.12 2.82
CA VAL A 433 27.08 0.05 2.15
C VAL A 433 27.82 1.39 2.34
N ARG A 434 29.14 1.34 2.58
CA ARG A 434 30.00 2.53 2.62
C ARG A 434 29.96 3.20 1.26
N VAL A 435 29.68 4.49 1.25
CA VAL A 435 29.65 5.29 0.02
C VAL A 435 30.98 6.01 -0.18
N PRO A 436 31.44 6.21 -1.43
CA PRO A 436 32.68 6.94 -1.69
C PRO A 436 32.67 8.36 -1.08
N PRO A 437 33.83 8.92 -0.68
CA PRO A 437 33.90 10.24 -0.04
C PRO A 437 33.21 11.35 -0.86
N MET A 438 33.32 11.30 -2.19
CA MET A 438 32.67 12.24 -3.09
C MET A 438 31.13 12.16 -2.99
N VAL A 439 30.57 10.95 -2.90
CA VAL A 439 29.13 10.76 -2.70
C VAL A 439 28.72 11.26 -1.32
N ASN A 440 29.52 11.00 -0.28
CA ASN A 440 29.23 11.48 1.07
C ASN A 440 29.22 13.02 1.15
N GLN A 441 30.15 13.68 0.46
CA GLN A 441 30.15 15.14 0.31
C GLN A 441 28.88 15.64 -0.38
N MET A 442 28.39 14.94 -1.41
CA MET A 442 27.13 15.28 -2.08
C MET A 442 25.90 15.11 -1.17
N ILE A 443 25.90 14.10 -0.30
CA ILE A 443 24.81 13.86 0.68
C ILE A 443 24.78 14.96 1.76
N GLN A 444 25.96 15.40 2.19
CA GLN A 444 26.12 16.38 3.26
C GLN A 444 25.96 17.82 2.80
N ASP A 445 26.13 18.11 1.51
CA ASP A 445 25.94 19.44 0.94
C ASP A 445 24.45 19.83 0.90
N PRO A 446 23.97 20.70 1.82
CA PRO A 446 22.57 21.10 1.86
C PRO A 446 22.20 22.03 0.70
N SER A 447 23.19 22.59 0.01
CA SER A 447 23.02 23.54 -1.10
C SER A 447 22.89 22.86 -2.46
N ARG A 448 23.35 21.60 -2.58
CA ARG A 448 23.29 20.82 -3.83
C ARG A 448 21.93 20.18 -4.08
N CYS A 449 21.23 19.73 -3.04
CA CYS A 449 20.00 18.96 -3.21
C CYS A 449 18.77 19.81 -2.92
N THR A 450 18.40 20.65 -3.88
CA THR A 450 17.13 21.40 -3.91
C THR A 450 15.95 20.56 -4.39
N ARG A 451 16.14 19.23 -4.52
CA ARG A 451 15.13 18.27 -5.00
C ARG A 451 14.64 17.28 -3.95
N PHE A 452 15.37 17.05 -2.87
CA PHE A 452 14.89 16.23 -1.77
C PHE A 452 15.61 16.62 -0.47
N PRO A 453 15.01 17.43 0.41
CA PRO A 453 15.66 17.96 1.61
C PRO A 453 15.75 16.95 2.75
N SER A 454 15.13 15.78 2.64
CA SER A 454 15.35 14.69 3.58
C SER A 454 16.73 14.06 3.35
N TYR A 455 17.38 13.57 4.40
CA TYR A 455 18.67 12.87 4.27
C TYR A 455 18.59 11.71 3.26
N ASN A 456 17.52 10.91 3.33
CA ASN A 456 17.30 9.79 2.41
C ASN A 456 17.11 10.25 0.96
N GLY A 457 16.39 11.35 0.75
CA GLY A 457 16.22 11.93 -0.57
C GLY A 457 17.54 12.43 -1.17
N ARG A 458 18.36 13.14 -0.39
CA ARG A 458 19.72 13.54 -0.79
C ARG A 458 20.59 12.34 -1.12
N ARG A 459 20.49 11.27 -0.32
CA ARG A 459 21.20 10.01 -0.53
C ARG A 459 20.83 9.37 -1.86
N ILE A 460 19.53 9.25 -2.17
CA ILE A 460 19.06 8.67 -3.44
C ILE A 460 19.56 9.52 -4.63
N ASP A 461 19.39 10.84 -4.59
CA ASP A 461 19.81 11.73 -5.68
C ASP A 461 21.33 11.67 -5.93
N ALA A 462 22.14 11.71 -4.87
CA ALA A 462 23.59 11.59 -4.95
C ALA A 462 24.03 10.24 -5.54
N LEU A 463 23.38 9.13 -5.15
CA LEU A 463 23.68 7.80 -5.66
C LEU A 463 23.26 7.63 -7.13
N VAL A 464 22.08 8.14 -7.51
CA VAL A 464 21.62 8.16 -8.90
C VAL A 464 22.62 8.94 -9.76
N GLN A 465 23.01 10.15 -9.36
CA GLN A 465 23.97 10.95 -10.11
C GLN A 465 25.34 10.25 -10.22
N TRP A 466 25.81 9.63 -9.15
CA TRP A 466 27.07 8.90 -9.14
C TRP A 466 27.03 7.69 -10.08
N LEU A 467 26.02 6.83 -9.98
CA LEU A 467 25.88 5.66 -10.86
C LEU A 467 25.67 6.05 -12.33
N SER A 468 24.92 7.12 -12.61
CA SER A 468 24.75 7.65 -13.96
C SER A 468 26.07 8.09 -14.61
N SER A 469 27.09 8.43 -13.83
CA SER A 469 28.39 8.87 -14.36
C SER A 469 29.22 7.74 -15.00
N PHE A 470 28.89 6.47 -14.72
CA PHE A 470 29.59 5.31 -15.27
C PHE A 470 29.02 4.83 -16.61
N GLY A 471 27.86 5.35 -17.04
CA GLY A 471 27.19 4.89 -18.27
C GLY A 471 26.91 3.40 -18.21
N GLU A 472 27.40 2.65 -19.20
CA GLU A 472 27.25 1.20 -19.31
C GLU A 472 28.31 0.40 -18.53
N ASP A 473 29.28 1.06 -17.87
CA ASP A 473 30.29 0.36 -17.07
C ASP A 473 29.71 -0.18 -15.76
N ILE A 474 29.47 -1.49 -15.75
CA ILE A 474 28.97 -2.22 -14.59
C ILE A 474 30.08 -2.45 -13.54
N ASN A 475 31.33 -2.60 -13.97
CA ASN A 475 32.42 -3.07 -13.11
C ASN A 475 33.03 -1.91 -12.29
N GLY A 476 33.11 -0.71 -12.88
CA GLY A 476 33.65 0.49 -12.25
C GLY A 476 33.01 0.83 -10.89
N PRO A 477 31.67 0.90 -10.78
CA PRO A 477 30.98 1.16 -9.52
C PRO A 477 31.35 0.14 -8.43
N ILE A 478 31.32 -1.15 -8.74
CA ILE A 478 31.60 -2.22 -7.76
C ILE A 478 33.05 -2.17 -7.30
N ARG A 479 34.02 -1.99 -8.22
CA ARG A 479 35.43 -1.82 -7.86
C ARG A 479 35.61 -0.67 -6.89
N THR A 480 34.97 0.46 -7.17
CA THR A 480 35.04 1.67 -6.33
C THR A 480 34.42 1.45 -4.94
N ILE A 481 33.42 0.59 -4.82
CA ILE A 481 32.83 0.22 -3.52
C ILE A 481 33.77 -0.72 -2.77
N LEU A 482 34.29 -1.77 -3.41
CA LEU A 482 35.15 -2.77 -2.76
C LEU A 482 36.48 -2.17 -2.27
N THR A 483 36.99 -1.11 -2.91
CA THR A 483 38.20 -0.41 -2.42
C THR A 483 37.99 0.31 -1.09
N LEU A 484 36.75 0.57 -0.65
CA LEU A 484 36.43 1.20 0.64
C LEU A 484 36.53 0.23 1.84
N TYR A 485 36.78 -1.05 1.57
CA TYR A 485 36.82 -2.12 2.55
C TYR A 485 38.21 -2.78 2.58
N SER A 486 38.57 -3.28 3.76
CA SER A 486 39.80 -4.07 3.95
C SER A 486 39.72 -5.41 3.22
N GLU A 487 40.86 -6.03 2.95
CA GLU A 487 40.92 -7.30 2.20
C GLU A 487 40.07 -8.41 2.83
N ALA A 488 40.02 -8.47 4.17
CA ALA A 488 39.18 -9.42 4.92
C ALA A 488 37.67 -9.12 4.84
N GLU A 489 37.26 -7.85 4.69
CA GLU A 489 35.85 -7.45 4.61
C GLU A 489 35.30 -7.52 3.18
N ARG A 490 36.18 -7.37 2.17
CA ARG A 490 35.79 -7.37 0.75
C ARG A 490 35.01 -8.60 0.37
N GLU A 491 35.38 -9.76 0.91
CA GLU A 491 34.72 -11.02 0.57
C GLU A 491 33.26 -11.05 1.00
N LEU A 492 33.01 -10.66 2.26
CA LEU A 492 31.68 -10.60 2.83
C LEU A 492 30.80 -9.58 2.09
N ILE A 493 31.32 -8.39 1.82
CA ILE A 493 30.56 -7.32 1.15
C ILE A 493 30.24 -7.69 -0.30
N ALA A 494 31.20 -8.26 -1.05
CA ALA A 494 30.91 -8.68 -2.41
C ALA A 494 29.87 -9.80 -2.44
N HIS A 495 29.92 -10.75 -1.50
CA HIS A 495 28.87 -11.77 -1.36
C HIS A 495 27.50 -11.13 -1.09
N GLN A 496 27.40 -10.17 -0.16
CA GLN A 496 26.15 -9.48 0.14
C GLN A 496 25.60 -8.70 -1.07
N ILE A 497 26.45 -7.97 -1.79
CA ILE A 497 26.05 -7.26 -3.01
C ILE A 497 25.55 -8.25 -4.07
N ARG A 498 26.23 -9.40 -4.23
CA ARG A 498 25.80 -10.45 -5.17
C ARG A 498 24.41 -10.97 -4.85
N GLN A 499 24.14 -11.29 -3.57
CA GLN A 499 22.83 -11.79 -3.15
C GLN A 499 21.76 -10.74 -3.40
N ALA A 500 21.98 -9.49 -2.96
CA ALA A 500 21.03 -8.42 -3.18
C ALA A 500 20.71 -8.20 -4.67
N VAL A 501 21.69 -8.26 -5.57
CA VAL A 501 21.46 -8.16 -7.02
C VAL A 501 20.58 -9.31 -7.54
N LEU A 502 20.81 -10.54 -7.06
CA LEU A 502 20.02 -11.70 -7.44
C LEU A 502 18.57 -11.60 -6.95
N ASP A 503 18.34 -11.04 -5.77
CA ASP A 503 17.01 -10.89 -5.17
C ASP A 503 16.11 -9.91 -5.94
N TYR A 504 16.69 -8.89 -6.60
CA TYR A 504 15.95 -7.97 -7.49
C TYR A 504 15.80 -8.47 -8.94
N THR A 505 16.28 -9.68 -9.24
CA THR A 505 16.25 -10.26 -10.59
C THR A 505 15.08 -11.24 -10.73
N LEU A 506 14.04 -10.86 -11.48
CA LEU A 506 12.83 -11.67 -11.63
C LEU A 506 13.02 -12.84 -12.61
N ARG A 507 12.33 -13.95 -12.36
CA ARG A 507 12.25 -15.13 -13.24
C ARG A 507 10.79 -15.56 -13.45
N PRO A 508 9.99 -14.80 -14.24
CA PRO A 508 8.54 -14.96 -14.32
C PRO A 508 8.03 -16.39 -14.59
N TRP A 509 8.81 -17.18 -15.33
CA TRP A 509 8.47 -18.56 -15.71
C TRP A 509 8.66 -19.60 -14.60
N ALA A 510 9.21 -19.22 -13.44
CA ALA A 510 9.43 -20.11 -12.31
C ALA A 510 8.33 -19.99 -11.24
N THR A 511 8.25 -18.85 -10.53
CA THR A 511 7.30 -18.72 -9.40
C THR A 511 5.95 -18.16 -9.86
N GLY A 512 5.96 -17.20 -10.79
CA GLY A 512 4.74 -16.65 -11.39
C GLY A 512 3.84 -17.73 -12.02
N ARG A 513 4.45 -18.71 -12.71
CA ARG A 513 3.70 -19.83 -13.31
C ARG A 513 3.01 -20.72 -12.27
N LYS A 514 3.67 -21.03 -11.16
CA LYS A 514 3.07 -21.82 -10.08
C LYS A 514 1.87 -21.10 -9.47
N LEU A 515 1.97 -19.79 -9.26
CA LEU A 515 0.83 -18.98 -8.78
C LEU A 515 -0.32 -18.96 -9.80
N ALA A 516 -0.01 -18.78 -11.09
CA ALA A 516 -1.02 -18.81 -12.13
C ALA A 516 -1.73 -20.17 -12.22
N GLU A 517 -0.99 -21.28 -12.06
CA GLU A 517 -1.56 -22.63 -12.00
C GLU A 517 -2.44 -22.84 -10.76
N LEU A 518 -2.02 -22.34 -9.59
CA LEU A 518 -2.82 -22.35 -8.35
C LEU A 518 -4.12 -21.54 -8.49
N LEU A 519 -4.08 -20.43 -9.23
CA LEU A 519 -5.22 -19.55 -9.48
C LEU A 519 -6.04 -19.96 -10.72
N HIS A 520 -5.66 -21.03 -11.43
CA HIS A 520 -6.27 -21.47 -12.69
C HIS A 520 -6.30 -20.40 -13.79
N LEU A 521 -5.29 -19.54 -13.82
CA LEU A 521 -5.13 -18.50 -14.83
C LEU A 521 -4.54 -19.08 -16.13
N PRO A 522 -4.85 -18.50 -17.30
CA PRO A 522 -4.31 -18.95 -18.57
C PRO A 522 -2.78 -18.72 -18.64
N THR A 523 -2.01 -19.78 -18.87
CA THR A 523 -0.53 -19.75 -18.91
C THR A 523 0.08 -20.01 -20.31
N GLY A 524 -0.70 -19.84 -21.40
CA GLY A 524 -0.28 -20.14 -22.79
C GLY A 524 -0.54 -19.03 -23.83
N GLN A 525 -0.40 -19.34 -25.13
CA GLN A 525 -0.55 -18.45 -26.32
C GLN A 525 -1.82 -17.57 -26.37
N LEU A 526 -2.80 -17.78 -25.48
CA LEU A 526 -4.02 -16.97 -25.34
C LEU A 526 -3.77 -15.54 -24.78
N ILE A 527 -2.60 -15.27 -24.19
CA ILE A 527 -2.26 -13.97 -23.58
C ILE A 527 -2.09 -12.85 -24.64
N ASP A 528 -1.81 -13.18 -25.90
CA ASP A 528 -1.64 -12.18 -26.98
C ASP A 528 -2.92 -11.36 -27.27
N SER A 529 -4.09 -11.80 -26.77
CA SER A 529 -5.37 -11.10 -26.92
C SER A 529 -5.78 -10.20 -25.73
N MET A 530 -5.02 -10.22 -24.62
CA MET A 530 -5.39 -9.58 -23.33
C MET A 530 -4.53 -8.37 -22.96
N VAL A 531 -3.84 -7.78 -23.93
CA VAL A 531 -3.20 -6.47 -23.77
C VAL A 531 -4.29 -5.43 -23.45
N PRO A 532 -4.12 -4.55 -22.44
CA PRO A 532 -5.14 -3.56 -22.07
C PRO A 532 -5.62 -2.80 -23.31
N THR A 533 -6.91 -2.92 -23.61
CA THR A 533 -7.44 -2.59 -24.95
C THR A 533 -7.68 -1.09 -25.17
N ARG A 534 -7.42 -0.25 -24.15
CA ARG A 534 -7.41 1.21 -24.28
C ARG A 534 -6.42 1.87 -23.31
N ILE A 535 -5.20 2.10 -23.78
CA ILE A 535 -4.33 3.15 -23.26
C ILE A 535 -4.81 4.46 -23.93
N ALA A 536 -5.99 4.95 -23.55
CA ALA A 536 -6.49 6.21 -24.11
C ALA A 536 -5.86 7.37 -23.34
N VAL A 537 -4.80 7.95 -23.88
CA VAL A 537 -4.29 9.25 -23.41
C VAL A 537 -5.37 10.28 -23.72
N SER A 538 -6.05 10.78 -22.69
CA SER A 538 -7.09 11.79 -22.83
C SER A 538 -6.54 13.09 -23.46
N GLY A 539 -6.93 13.39 -24.70
CA GLY A 539 -6.63 14.64 -25.41
C GLY A 539 -7.64 14.90 -26.54
N SER A 540 -8.32 16.05 -26.47
CA SER A 540 -9.54 16.45 -27.18
C SER A 540 -9.47 16.59 -28.72
N HIS A 541 -10.59 16.24 -29.38
CA HIS A 541 -11.10 16.61 -30.72
C HIS A 541 -10.23 17.51 -31.64
N SER A 542 -9.83 16.99 -32.81
CA SER A 542 -10.49 17.21 -34.12
C SER A 542 -9.55 16.88 -35.28
N GLU A 543 -9.75 15.73 -35.93
CA GLU A 543 -9.89 15.53 -37.38
C GLU A 543 -9.75 14.05 -37.70
N LYS A 544 -10.66 13.57 -38.54
CA LYS A 544 -10.67 12.21 -39.07
C LYS A 544 -9.45 12.02 -39.95
N ASN A 545 -8.36 11.54 -39.38
CA ASN A 545 -7.36 10.77 -40.11
C ASN A 545 -7.07 9.55 -39.25
N THR A 546 -7.46 8.38 -39.75
CA THR A 546 -6.98 7.07 -39.32
C THR A 546 -5.47 7.05 -39.53
N VAL A 547 -4.71 7.60 -38.58
CA VAL A 547 -3.30 7.28 -38.45
C VAL A 547 -3.27 6.04 -37.58
N SER A 548 -3.21 4.89 -38.23
CA SER A 548 -2.61 3.71 -37.64
C SER A 548 -1.25 4.15 -37.12
N VAL A 549 -1.12 4.29 -35.80
CA VAL A 549 0.19 4.39 -35.17
C VAL A 549 0.82 3.01 -35.37
N ASN A 550 1.51 2.85 -36.49
CA ASN A 550 2.43 1.75 -36.69
C ASN A 550 3.54 1.98 -35.66
N PHE A 551 3.45 1.26 -34.54
CA PHE A 551 4.50 1.16 -33.52
C PHE A 551 5.84 0.64 -34.09
N ASP A 552 5.89 0.24 -35.36
CA ASP A 552 7.08 -0.25 -36.06
C ASP A 552 8.02 0.85 -36.60
N GLU A 553 7.57 2.09 -36.81
CA GLU A 553 8.42 3.10 -37.51
C GLU A 553 9.27 3.98 -36.59
N ASP A 554 8.86 4.24 -35.35
CA ASP A 554 9.71 4.95 -34.37
C ASP A 554 10.79 4.04 -33.73
N LEU A 555 10.80 2.74 -34.06
CA LEU A 555 11.87 1.80 -33.71
C LEU A 555 13.08 1.82 -34.65
N LYS A 556 13.04 2.59 -35.76
CA LYS A 556 14.15 2.60 -36.75
C LYS A 556 15.29 3.57 -36.46
N CYS A 557 15.22 4.35 -35.37
CA CYS A 557 16.25 5.32 -35.03
C CYS A 557 17.02 5.03 -33.72
N VAL A 558 17.14 3.76 -33.28
CA VAL A 558 18.22 3.31 -32.39
C VAL A 558 18.53 1.83 -32.67
N GLN A 559 18.82 1.49 -33.92
CA GLN A 559 19.44 0.21 -34.26
C GLN A 559 20.95 0.41 -34.45
N SER A 560 21.65 0.69 -33.35
CA SER A 560 23.08 0.42 -33.25
C SER A 560 23.41 0.07 -31.80
N ASP A 561 23.89 -1.15 -31.61
CA ASP A 561 24.60 -1.66 -30.43
C ASP A 561 23.81 -1.95 -29.13
N TYR A 562 22.60 -2.53 -29.22
CA TYR A 562 21.98 -3.13 -28.04
C TYR A 562 22.63 -4.50 -27.70
N CYS A 563 23.54 -4.50 -26.73
CA CYS A 563 24.06 -5.72 -26.10
C CYS A 563 22.96 -6.46 -25.32
N ASP A 564 22.98 -7.80 -25.37
CA ASP A 564 22.02 -8.68 -24.70
C ASP A 564 22.01 -8.47 -23.16
N PRO A 565 20.89 -8.03 -22.54
CA PRO A 565 20.78 -7.86 -21.10
C PRO A 565 21.06 -9.15 -20.30
N LYS A 566 20.88 -10.34 -20.92
CA LYS A 566 21.22 -11.64 -20.31
C LYS A 566 22.72 -11.74 -20.00
N LEU A 567 23.56 -11.20 -20.87
CA LEU A 567 25.00 -11.26 -20.74
C LEU A 567 25.48 -10.25 -19.68
N GLU A 568 24.81 -9.10 -19.54
CA GLU A 568 25.22 -8.02 -18.64
C GLU A 568 24.91 -8.26 -17.15
N ILE A 569 23.72 -8.77 -16.81
CA ILE A 569 23.43 -9.16 -15.42
C ILE A 569 24.30 -10.36 -15.01
N ARG A 570 24.55 -11.29 -15.94
CA ARG A 570 25.48 -12.40 -15.70
C ARG A 570 26.92 -11.90 -15.54
N ARG A 571 27.37 -10.92 -16.34
CA ARG A 571 28.66 -10.24 -16.17
C ARG A 571 28.77 -9.56 -14.82
N LEU A 572 27.72 -8.90 -14.34
CA LEU A 572 27.65 -8.29 -13.00
C LEU A 572 27.87 -9.34 -11.91
N VAL A 573 27.10 -10.44 -11.93
CA VAL A 573 27.19 -11.53 -10.94
C VAL A 573 28.55 -12.24 -11.03
N ASP A 574 29.02 -12.55 -12.25
CA ASP A 574 30.30 -13.21 -12.51
C ASP A 574 31.49 -12.31 -12.16
N PHE A 575 31.37 -10.98 -12.30
CA PHE A 575 32.42 -10.04 -11.91
C PHE A 575 32.53 -9.96 -10.39
N VAL A 576 31.39 -9.86 -9.69
CA VAL A 576 31.37 -9.92 -8.23
C VAL A 576 31.96 -11.24 -7.73
N ALA A 577 31.65 -12.36 -8.40
CA ALA A 577 32.23 -13.67 -8.09
C ALA A 577 33.75 -13.76 -8.37
N ARG A 578 34.22 -13.15 -9.47
CA ARG A 578 35.65 -13.14 -9.87
C ARG A 578 36.52 -12.15 -9.10
N SER A 579 35.92 -11.21 -8.36
CA SER A 579 36.64 -10.19 -7.58
C SER A 579 37.05 -10.67 -6.18
N LEU A 580 36.81 -11.94 -5.85
CA LEU A 580 37.06 -12.58 -4.57
C LEU A 580 38.33 -13.44 -4.61
N PRO A 581 39.23 -13.37 -3.61
CA PRO A 581 40.34 -14.30 -3.48
C PRO A 581 39.86 -15.75 -3.25
N THR A 582 40.72 -16.69 -3.64
CA THR A 582 40.49 -18.12 -3.76
C THR A 582 40.04 -18.85 -2.49
N MET A 583 38.85 -19.45 -2.54
CA MET A 583 38.73 -20.90 -2.42
C MET A 583 37.96 -21.43 -3.64
N GLN A 584 38.51 -22.45 -4.29
CA GLN A 584 37.78 -23.30 -5.23
C GLN A 584 36.57 -23.91 -4.50
N LEU A 585 35.44 -23.21 -4.52
CA LEU A 585 34.14 -23.85 -4.43
C LEU A 585 33.85 -24.40 -5.82
N ASP A 586 33.70 -25.71 -5.89
CA ASP A 586 33.51 -26.49 -7.12
C ASP A 586 32.44 -25.86 -8.03
N LEU A 587 32.88 -25.18 -9.09
CA LEU A 587 32.01 -24.43 -10.02
C LEU A 587 31.29 -25.35 -11.03
N THR A 588 31.42 -26.67 -10.88
CA THR A 588 30.70 -27.69 -11.65
C THR A 588 29.57 -28.35 -10.84
N GLY A 589 29.44 -28.03 -9.55
CA GLY A 589 28.39 -28.55 -8.65
C GLY A 589 27.18 -27.62 -8.46
N PHE A 590 27.24 -26.38 -8.94
CA PHE A 590 26.05 -25.53 -9.05
C PHE A 590 25.49 -25.64 -10.48
N GLU A 591 24.75 -26.72 -10.73
CA GLU A 591 23.44 -26.47 -11.35
C GLU A 591 22.80 -25.31 -10.56
N LEU A 592 22.14 -24.37 -11.25
CA LEU A 592 21.11 -23.53 -10.65
C LEU A 592 20.39 -24.40 -9.61
N SER A 593 20.61 -24.16 -8.31
CA SER A 593 20.56 -25.25 -7.31
C SER A 593 19.37 -26.19 -7.48
N PRO A 594 19.57 -27.50 -7.30
CA PRO A 594 18.63 -28.53 -7.71
C PRO A 594 17.32 -28.36 -6.95
N SER A 595 16.22 -28.21 -7.70
CA SER A 595 14.85 -28.14 -7.21
C SER A 595 14.53 -26.96 -6.27
N CYS A 596 13.53 -26.15 -6.62
CA CYS A 596 12.78 -25.32 -5.64
C CYS A 596 12.13 -26.16 -4.50
N ALA A 597 12.39 -27.46 -4.41
CA ALA A 597 11.70 -28.37 -3.51
C ALA A 597 12.36 -28.42 -2.12
N GLU A 598 13.69 -28.25 -1.99
CA GLU A 598 14.39 -28.41 -0.69
C GLU A 598 14.30 -27.18 0.24
N ASP A 599 14.04 -25.98 -0.29
CA ASP A 599 13.84 -24.75 0.50
C ASP A 599 12.35 -24.35 0.66
N SER A 600 11.42 -25.13 0.09
CA SER A 600 9.98 -24.90 0.24
C SER A 600 9.53 -25.22 1.67
N LEU A 601 8.75 -24.30 2.26
CA LEU A 601 8.16 -24.46 3.58
C LEU A 601 7.23 -25.69 3.61
N SER A 602 6.45 -25.85 2.54
CA SER A 602 5.40 -26.85 2.41
C SER A 602 5.91 -28.23 1.97
N HIS A 603 7.24 -28.39 1.81
CA HIS A 603 7.83 -29.64 1.36
C HIS A 603 7.43 -30.81 2.28
N GLY A 604 6.78 -31.83 1.71
CA GLY A 604 6.32 -33.01 2.45
C GLY A 604 5.06 -32.81 3.30
N TRP A 605 4.41 -31.65 3.26
CA TRP A 605 3.13 -31.42 3.93
C TRP A 605 1.97 -32.09 3.18
N PRO A 606 0.87 -32.45 3.89
CA PRO A 606 -0.37 -32.89 3.24
C PRO A 606 -0.91 -31.83 2.28
N CYS A 607 -1.41 -32.22 1.10
CA CYS A 607 -1.91 -31.28 0.09
C CYS A 607 -3.03 -30.37 0.64
N ALA A 608 -3.87 -30.89 1.53
CA ALA A 608 -4.89 -30.12 2.25
C ALA A 608 -4.30 -28.95 3.05
N LEU A 609 -3.19 -29.19 3.74
CA LEU A 609 -2.49 -28.17 4.51
C LEU A 609 -1.83 -27.12 3.62
N ILE A 610 -1.25 -27.55 2.49
CA ILE A 610 -0.67 -26.65 1.47
C ILE A 610 -1.76 -25.71 0.91
N ARG A 611 -2.95 -26.24 0.61
CA ARG A 611 -4.10 -25.42 0.18
C ARG A 611 -4.49 -24.41 1.26
N LYS A 612 -4.64 -24.84 2.51
CA LYS A 612 -4.99 -23.94 3.63
C LYS A 612 -3.94 -22.86 3.87
N LEU A 613 -2.66 -23.14 3.63
CA LEU A 613 -1.59 -22.12 3.65
C LEU A 613 -1.84 -21.06 2.56
N HIS A 614 -1.94 -21.49 1.30
CA HIS A 614 -2.07 -20.60 0.14
C HIS A 614 -3.39 -19.80 0.09
N PHE A 615 -4.44 -20.26 0.77
CA PHE A 615 -5.72 -19.56 0.86
C PHE A 615 -5.99 -18.92 2.23
N LEU A 616 -4.92 -18.67 3.02
CA LEU A 616 -4.93 -17.88 4.26
C LEU A 616 -5.82 -18.43 5.39
N ASP A 617 -6.03 -19.74 5.42
CA ASP A 617 -6.64 -20.43 6.56
C ASP A 617 -5.61 -20.72 7.67
N LEU A 618 -4.31 -20.51 7.39
CA LEU A 618 -3.22 -20.64 8.35
C LEU A 618 -2.47 -19.30 8.51
N PRO A 619 -2.23 -18.84 9.75
CA PRO A 619 -1.49 -17.61 9.99
C PRO A 619 0.02 -17.80 9.80
N THR A 620 0.59 -17.14 8.80
CA THR A 620 2.04 -17.21 8.49
C THR A 620 2.91 -16.48 9.51
N GLY A 621 2.44 -15.36 10.07
CA GLY A 621 3.22 -14.56 11.01
C GLY A 621 3.60 -15.25 12.34
N ILE A 622 2.81 -16.23 12.82
CA ILE A 622 3.21 -17.02 14.00
C ILE A 622 4.16 -18.15 13.65
N MET A 623 4.15 -18.61 12.38
CA MET A 623 4.99 -19.70 11.88
C MET A 623 6.45 -19.29 11.74
N ASP A 624 6.75 -17.98 11.60
CA ASP A 624 8.11 -17.44 11.66
C ASP A 624 8.88 -17.92 12.90
N THR A 625 8.18 -18.12 14.02
CA THR A 625 8.72 -18.64 15.28
C THR A 625 9.45 -19.97 15.11
N LEU A 626 9.01 -20.80 14.16
CA LEU A 626 9.58 -22.11 13.86
C LEU A 626 10.45 -22.10 12.60
N TYR A 627 10.06 -21.33 11.58
CA TYR A 627 10.63 -21.41 10.22
C TYR A 627 11.52 -20.24 9.81
N VAL A 628 11.82 -19.32 10.73
CA VAL A 628 12.71 -18.18 10.53
C VAL A 628 13.73 -18.11 11.68
N GLN A 629 15.00 -17.93 11.34
CA GLN A 629 16.06 -17.77 12.33
C GLN A 629 15.79 -16.57 13.24
N ASN A 630 16.10 -16.73 14.52
CA ASN A 630 15.83 -15.75 15.60
C ASN A 630 14.34 -15.57 15.95
N GLY A 631 13.45 -16.37 15.37
CA GLY A 631 12.04 -16.44 15.75
C GLY A 631 11.18 -15.30 15.18
N SER A 632 10.01 -15.06 15.79
CA SER A 632 9.05 -14.06 15.31
C SER A 632 9.08 -12.76 16.12
N VAL A 633 8.54 -11.69 15.54
CA VAL A 633 8.30 -10.41 16.23
C VAL A 633 6.82 -10.11 16.22
N GLN A 634 6.18 -10.13 17.39
CA GLN A 634 4.76 -9.84 17.51
C GLN A 634 4.51 -8.34 17.34
N ARG A 635 3.55 -8.00 16.49
CA ARG A 635 3.18 -6.62 16.16
C ARG A 635 2.57 -5.92 17.37
N ILE A 636 2.95 -4.68 17.63
CA ILE A 636 2.27 -3.85 18.65
C ILE A 636 0.84 -3.51 18.20
N LEU A 637 -0.12 -3.79 19.06
CA LEU A 637 -1.53 -3.41 18.90
C LEU A 637 -1.86 -2.21 19.81
N PHE A 638 -3.07 -1.68 19.70
CA PHE A 638 -3.59 -0.75 20.71
C PHE A 638 -3.82 -1.52 22.02
N GLU A 639 -2.79 -1.58 22.85
CA GLU A 639 -2.76 -2.27 24.14
C GLU A 639 -2.33 -1.32 25.27
N ASP A 640 -2.74 -1.63 26.51
CA ASP A 640 -2.26 -0.90 27.68
C ASP A 640 -0.75 -1.10 27.92
N LEU A 641 -0.02 0.03 27.87
CA LEU A 641 1.42 0.10 28.08
C LEU A 641 1.80 0.52 29.51
N SER A 642 0.84 0.95 30.33
CA SER A 642 1.08 1.68 31.59
C SER A 642 1.48 0.82 32.81
N GLY A 643 1.77 -0.47 32.58
CA GLY A 643 2.50 -1.31 33.55
C GLY A 643 1.67 -2.27 34.38
N GLN A 644 0.34 -2.28 34.26
CA GLN A 644 -0.53 -3.25 34.96
C GLN A 644 -0.73 -4.56 34.17
N SER A 645 -0.76 -4.51 32.83
CA SER A 645 -0.89 -5.68 31.97
C SER A 645 0.43 -6.06 31.27
N ALA A 646 0.74 -7.34 31.26
CA ALA A 646 1.73 -7.93 30.37
C ALA A 646 1.33 -7.81 28.88
N SER A 647 2.16 -8.32 27.98
CA SER A 647 1.87 -8.35 26.54
C SER A 647 0.46 -8.83 26.28
N ILE A 648 -0.29 -8.15 25.41
CA ILE A 648 -1.62 -8.59 24.98
C ILE A 648 -1.63 -10.03 24.42
N TYR A 649 -0.47 -10.50 23.94
CA TYR A 649 -0.30 -11.86 23.41
C TYR A 649 -0.19 -12.95 24.48
N GLN A 650 -0.06 -12.61 25.77
CA GLN A 650 0.04 -13.61 26.84
C GLN A 650 -1.24 -14.46 26.93
N VAL A 651 -2.41 -13.88 26.63
CA VAL A 651 -3.69 -14.61 26.63
C VAL A 651 -3.69 -15.79 25.65
N LEU A 652 -2.78 -15.81 24.68
CA LEU A 652 -2.67 -16.82 23.62
C LEU A 652 -1.66 -17.93 23.92
N ASP A 653 -0.92 -17.87 25.03
CA ASP A 653 0.18 -18.81 25.31
C ASP A 653 -0.21 -20.29 25.21
N PRO A 654 -1.36 -20.74 25.77
CA PRO A 654 -1.79 -22.13 25.64
C PRO A 654 -2.10 -22.53 24.18
N LEU A 655 -2.69 -21.61 23.42
CA LEU A 655 -3.06 -21.83 22.02
C LEU A 655 -1.81 -21.91 21.14
N ARG A 656 -0.86 -20.99 21.34
CA ARG A 656 0.41 -20.93 20.60
C ARG A 656 1.30 -22.12 20.90
N GLN A 657 1.40 -22.52 22.17
CA GLN A 657 2.12 -23.72 22.55
C GLN A 657 1.58 -24.96 21.81
N MET A 658 0.26 -25.09 21.73
CA MET A 658 -0.36 -26.20 21.01
C MET A 658 -0.16 -26.10 19.49
N PHE A 659 -0.26 -24.89 18.91
CA PHE A 659 0.00 -24.64 17.49
C PHE A 659 1.43 -25.06 17.11
N TYR A 660 2.42 -24.65 17.89
CA TYR A 660 3.81 -25.03 17.67
C TYR A 660 4.06 -26.53 17.87
N ASN A 661 3.48 -27.12 18.90
CA ASN A 661 3.60 -28.55 19.16
C ASN A 661 3.02 -29.41 18.03
N LEU A 662 1.92 -28.98 17.41
CA LEU A 662 1.31 -29.65 16.25
C LEU A 662 2.20 -29.55 15.01
N LEU A 663 2.77 -28.37 14.72
CA LEU A 663 3.70 -28.20 13.60
C LEU A 663 5.00 -29.00 13.80
N VAL A 664 5.57 -29.00 15.00
CA VAL A 664 6.72 -29.85 15.33
C VAL A 664 6.36 -31.33 15.16
N GLY A 665 5.16 -31.74 15.58
CA GLY A 665 4.66 -33.10 15.36
C GLY A 665 4.54 -33.47 13.89
N LEU A 666 4.05 -32.55 13.04
CA LEU A 666 4.03 -32.71 11.59
C LEU A 666 5.45 -32.88 11.03
N GLU A 667 6.37 -31.98 11.37
CA GLU A 667 7.74 -32.02 10.83
C GLU A 667 8.53 -33.25 11.28
N THR A 668 8.24 -33.82 12.46
CA THR A 668 8.84 -35.12 12.85
C THR A 668 8.38 -36.28 11.96
N SER A 669 7.26 -36.15 11.27
CA SER A 669 6.73 -37.17 10.34
C SER A 669 7.21 -36.95 8.90
N CYS A 670 7.47 -35.69 8.51
CA CYS A 670 8.07 -35.31 7.24
C CYS A 670 9.59 -35.57 7.31
N HIS A 671 10.08 -36.64 6.69
CA HIS A 671 11.45 -37.12 6.89
C HIS A 671 12.51 -36.05 6.50
N GLY A 672 13.11 -35.41 7.50
CA GLY A 672 14.39 -34.73 7.44
C GLY A 672 14.45 -33.54 6.49
N SER A 673 14.12 -32.34 6.99
CA SER A 673 14.52 -31.10 6.33
C SER A 673 14.92 -30.08 7.39
N ASN A 674 15.94 -29.28 7.08
CA ASN A 674 16.40 -28.15 7.90
C ASN A 674 15.39 -26.97 7.87
N LYS A 675 14.09 -27.26 7.89
CA LYS A 675 12.98 -26.30 7.82
C LYS A 675 12.80 -25.54 9.14
N LEU A 676 12.93 -26.22 10.28
CA LEU A 676 12.73 -25.69 11.63
C LEU A 676 13.93 -24.84 12.13
N CYS A 677 14.39 -23.90 11.31
CA CYS A 677 15.57 -23.08 11.59
C CYS A 677 15.37 -22.02 12.70
N GLY A 678 14.14 -21.81 13.17
CA GLY A 678 13.83 -20.94 14.30
C GLY A 678 14.01 -21.59 15.67
N ILE A 679 14.10 -22.93 15.73
CA ILE A 679 14.26 -23.67 16.99
C ILE A 679 15.73 -23.66 17.43
N ARG A 680 15.98 -23.28 18.67
CA ARG A 680 17.30 -23.38 19.33
C ARG A 680 17.14 -24.07 20.67
N ASP A 681 17.96 -25.10 20.92
CA ASP A 681 17.94 -25.88 22.18
C ASP A 681 16.53 -26.41 22.55
N GLY A 682 15.76 -26.85 21.55
CA GLY A 682 14.39 -27.35 21.73
C GLY A 682 13.36 -26.26 22.07
N CYS A 683 13.74 -24.99 22.00
CA CYS A 683 12.89 -23.86 22.28
C CYS A 683 12.63 -23.02 21.03
N ALA A 684 11.40 -22.49 20.90
CA ALA A 684 11.07 -21.47 19.92
C ALA A 684 11.10 -20.08 20.57
N MET A 685 11.41 -19.05 19.79
CA MET A 685 11.55 -17.68 20.30
C MET A 685 10.51 -16.74 19.70
N GLU A 686 9.88 -15.95 20.55
CA GLU A 686 9.01 -14.85 20.15
C GLU A 686 9.41 -13.54 20.82
N HIS A 687 9.55 -12.47 20.05
CA HIS A 687 9.75 -11.14 20.59
C HIS A 687 8.41 -10.46 20.81
N ARG A 688 8.12 -10.12 22.07
CA ARG A 688 6.87 -9.50 22.49
C ARG A 688 7.13 -8.31 23.39
N ARG A 689 6.14 -7.45 23.55
CA ARG A 689 6.25 -6.31 24.45
C ARG A 689 6.30 -6.78 25.92
N LYS A 690 7.21 -6.21 26.70
CA LYS A 690 7.16 -6.20 28.16
C LYS A 690 7.46 -4.78 28.65
N ALA A 691 6.51 -4.18 29.38
CA ALA A 691 6.54 -2.76 29.69
C ALA A 691 6.66 -1.90 28.41
N ASP A 692 7.70 -1.08 28.31
CA ASP A 692 8.00 -0.15 27.21
C ASP A 692 9.01 -0.72 26.20
N CYS A 693 9.43 -1.98 26.35
CA CYS A 693 10.45 -2.60 25.48
C CYS A 693 9.98 -3.92 24.88
N MET A 694 10.64 -4.34 23.79
CA MET A 694 10.47 -5.68 23.21
C MET A 694 11.45 -6.64 23.87
N GLN A 695 10.96 -7.78 24.34
CA GLN A 695 11.77 -8.84 24.97
C GLN A 695 11.49 -10.19 24.31
N PRO A 696 12.49 -11.09 24.28
CA PRO A 696 12.32 -12.46 23.80
C PRO A 696 11.61 -13.33 24.85
N PHE A 697 10.69 -14.18 24.39
CA PHE A 697 9.94 -15.17 25.16
C PHE A 697 10.17 -16.54 24.52
N SER A 698 10.53 -17.53 25.33
CA SER A 698 10.81 -18.89 24.87
C SER A 698 9.61 -19.83 25.10
N PHE A 699 9.36 -20.69 24.12
CA PHE A 699 8.39 -21.79 24.21
C PHE A 699 9.13 -23.12 24.19
N SER A 700 8.92 -23.96 25.21
CA SER A 700 9.46 -25.32 25.22
C SER A 700 8.61 -26.20 24.31
N LEU A 701 9.22 -26.82 23.29
CA LEU A 701 8.47 -27.53 22.26
C LEU A 701 8.39 -29.03 22.54
N SER A 702 7.22 -29.60 22.31
CA SER A 702 6.99 -31.04 22.39
C SER A 702 6.12 -31.50 21.21
N ALA A 703 6.57 -32.50 20.46
CA ALA A 703 5.83 -33.01 19.30
C ALA A 703 4.42 -33.50 19.70
N MET A 704 3.38 -32.99 19.03
CA MET A 704 1.98 -33.38 19.22
C MET A 704 1.40 -33.92 17.93
N ARG A 705 0.68 -35.05 17.99
CA ARG A 705 0.01 -35.66 16.84
C ARG A 705 -1.50 -35.58 16.99
N VAL A 706 -2.17 -35.36 15.85
CA VAL A 706 -3.63 -35.41 15.75
C VAL A 706 -4.05 -36.86 15.49
N PRO A 707 -5.14 -37.37 16.10
CA PRO A 707 -5.66 -38.70 15.79
C PRO A 707 -6.11 -38.80 14.32
N PRO A 708 -6.05 -39.99 13.70
CA PRO A 708 -6.55 -40.18 12.34
C PRO A 708 -8.06 -39.91 12.26
N SER A 709 -8.50 -39.28 11.17
CA SER A 709 -9.91 -38.97 10.94
C SER A 709 -10.77 -40.23 10.87
N GLN A 710 -11.88 -40.26 11.61
CA GLN A 710 -12.90 -41.29 11.49
C GLN A 710 -13.79 -41.00 10.27
N ARG A 711 -13.97 -41.97 9.37
CA ARG A 711 -14.73 -41.79 8.11
C ARG A 711 -16.24 -41.51 8.33
N SER A 712 -16.78 -41.84 9.50
CA SER A 712 -18.20 -41.71 9.84
C SER A 712 -18.62 -40.30 10.30
N LEU A 713 -17.68 -39.40 10.55
CA LEU A 713 -17.93 -38.08 11.13
C LEU A 713 -17.30 -36.98 10.26
N SER A 714 -17.90 -35.78 10.26
CA SER A 714 -17.30 -34.59 9.64
C SER A 714 -15.94 -34.29 10.26
N ILE A 715 -14.90 -34.14 9.42
CA ILE A 715 -13.53 -33.78 9.85
C ILE A 715 -13.55 -32.52 10.71
N ARG A 716 -14.36 -31.53 10.30
CA ARG A 716 -14.59 -30.30 11.05
C ARG A 716 -15.05 -30.58 12.48
N ASN A 717 -16.10 -31.38 12.67
CA ASN A 717 -16.60 -31.70 14.01
C ASN A 717 -15.53 -32.40 14.86
N GLN A 718 -14.79 -33.33 14.27
CA GLN A 718 -13.71 -34.01 14.98
C GLN A 718 -12.57 -33.05 15.39
N SER A 719 -12.22 -32.09 14.52
CA SER A 719 -11.19 -31.09 14.82
C SER A 719 -11.58 -30.17 15.99
N ILE A 720 -12.85 -29.75 16.02
CA ILE A 720 -13.45 -28.96 17.11
C ILE A 720 -13.41 -29.74 18.41
N ASP A 721 -13.92 -30.97 18.38
CA ASP A 721 -14.06 -31.79 19.58
C ASP A 721 -12.67 -32.15 20.14
N PHE A 722 -11.67 -32.36 19.28
CA PHE A 722 -10.26 -32.52 19.67
C PHE A 722 -9.71 -31.25 20.34
N LEU A 723 -9.94 -30.08 19.75
CA LEU A 723 -9.51 -28.79 20.32
C LEU A 723 -10.15 -28.54 21.68
N TRP A 724 -11.47 -28.72 21.80
CA TRP A 724 -12.19 -28.58 23.06
C TRP A 724 -11.74 -29.57 24.12
N ALA A 725 -11.37 -30.79 23.73
CA ALA A 725 -10.79 -31.75 24.67
C ALA A 725 -9.44 -31.28 25.22
N ARG A 726 -8.56 -30.74 24.36
CA ARG A 726 -7.25 -30.26 24.78
C ARG A 726 -7.28 -29.01 25.65
N LEU A 727 -8.27 -28.15 25.44
CA LEU A 727 -8.44 -26.90 26.19
C LEU A 727 -9.32 -27.05 27.44
N ASN A 728 -9.72 -28.28 27.81
CA ASN A 728 -10.66 -28.54 28.90
C ASN A 728 -11.96 -27.74 28.76
N LEU A 729 -12.52 -27.74 27.55
CA LEU A 729 -13.77 -27.05 27.17
C LEU A 729 -14.91 -28.02 26.82
N ILE A 730 -14.70 -29.34 26.99
CA ILE A 730 -15.72 -30.38 26.73
C ILE A 730 -17.02 -30.12 27.52
N GLN A 731 -16.90 -29.49 28.70
CA GLN A 731 -18.04 -29.16 29.56
C GLN A 731 -19.03 -28.19 28.90
N LEU A 732 -18.60 -27.40 27.91
CA LEU A 732 -19.50 -26.51 27.15
C LEU A 732 -20.63 -27.25 26.43
N ASN A 733 -20.42 -28.53 26.07
CA ASN A 733 -21.38 -29.34 25.32
C ASN A 733 -22.06 -30.43 26.17
N LYS A 734 -21.69 -30.59 27.46
CA LYS A 734 -22.16 -31.69 28.29
C LYS A 734 -23.51 -31.47 28.97
N PHE A 735 -23.86 -30.23 29.29
CA PHE A 735 -25.02 -29.92 30.13
C PHE A 735 -26.22 -29.37 29.36
N ASP A 736 -25.97 -28.53 28.34
CA ASP A 736 -26.99 -28.00 27.42
C ASP A 736 -26.35 -27.91 26.01
N PRO A 737 -26.92 -28.56 24.97
CA PRO A 737 -26.30 -28.56 23.65
C PRO A 737 -26.40 -27.17 23.01
N LEU A 738 -25.33 -26.40 23.12
CA LEU A 738 -25.21 -25.08 22.51
C LEU A 738 -25.01 -25.23 20.99
N PRO A 739 -25.72 -24.44 20.15
CA PRO A 739 -25.45 -24.39 18.71
C PRO A 739 -23.95 -24.14 18.45
N ARG A 740 -23.37 -24.81 17.45
CA ARG A 740 -21.91 -24.75 17.21
C ARG A 740 -21.43 -23.33 16.92
N GLU A 741 -22.29 -22.48 16.38
CA GLU A 741 -21.99 -21.08 16.12
C GLU A 741 -21.75 -20.29 17.41
N LEU A 742 -22.46 -20.64 18.50
CA LEU A 742 -22.33 -20.00 19.82
C LEU A 742 -21.23 -20.64 20.68
N GLN A 743 -20.78 -21.85 20.33
CA GLN A 743 -19.67 -22.51 21.02
C GLN A 743 -18.37 -21.71 20.90
N LEU A 744 -18.11 -21.06 19.75
CA LEU A 744 -16.94 -20.21 19.58
C LEU A 744 -16.96 -19.03 20.57
N ILE A 745 -18.08 -18.30 20.64
CA ILE A 745 -18.24 -17.17 21.56
C ILE A 745 -18.01 -17.64 23.00
N SER A 746 -18.63 -18.75 23.39
CA SER A 746 -18.51 -19.30 24.74
C SER A 746 -17.07 -19.74 25.06
N ALA A 747 -16.40 -20.42 24.14
CA ALA A 747 -15.00 -20.84 24.29
C ALA A 747 -14.05 -19.65 24.43
N VAL A 748 -14.23 -18.62 23.60
CA VAL A 748 -13.43 -17.38 23.66
C VAL A 748 -13.59 -16.71 25.02
N LEU A 749 -14.83 -16.61 25.54
CA LEU A 749 -15.08 -16.00 26.85
C LEU A 749 -14.44 -16.80 27.99
N VAL A 750 -14.52 -18.14 27.96
CA VAL A 750 -13.86 -19.00 28.97
C VAL A 750 -12.34 -18.84 28.92
N LEU A 751 -11.74 -18.89 27.73
CA LEU A 751 -10.29 -18.77 27.57
C LEU A 751 -9.79 -17.38 27.96
N TRP A 752 -10.52 -16.33 27.56
CA TRP A 752 -10.22 -14.96 27.96
C TRP A 752 -10.23 -14.82 29.48
N PHE A 753 -11.28 -15.32 30.16
CA PHE A 753 -11.34 -15.26 31.62
C PHE A 753 -10.23 -16.07 32.30
N ARG A 754 -9.88 -17.24 31.75
CA ARG A 754 -8.80 -18.08 32.30
C ARG A 754 -7.42 -17.42 32.19
N HIS A 755 -7.15 -16.67 31.11
CA HIS A 755 -5.79 -16.25 30.76
C HIS A 755 -5.55 -14.73 30.72
N SER A 756 -6.59 -13.89 30.77
CA SER A 756 -6.42 -12.43 30.82
C SER A 756 -6.01 -11.98 32.22
N ASN A 757 -4.86 -11.32 32.33
CA ASN A 757 -4.39 -10.77 33.61
C ASN A 757 -5.31 -9.66 34.13
N LEU A 758 -5.91 -8.86 33.22
CA LEU A 758 -6.81 -7.77 33.59
C LEU A 758 -8.10 -8.32 34.20
N ALA A 759 -8.65 -9.41 33.65
CA ALA A 759 -9.83 -10.06 34.20
C ALA A 759 -9.61 -10.54 35.65
N HIS A 760 -8.44 -11.13 35.93
CA HIS A 760 -8.08 -11.61 37.27
C HIS A 760 -7.79 -10.48 38.25
N TYR A 761 -7.10 -9.43 37.81
CA TYR A 761 -6.76 -8.29 38.67
C TYR A 761 -8.00 -7.57 39.21
N GLU A 762 -9.04 -7.43 38.39
CA GLU A 762 -10.28 -6.78 38.81
C GLU A 762 -11.20 -7.72 39.64
N GLN A 763 -10.88 -9.02 39.78
CA GLN A 763 -11.73 -10.05 40.40
C GLN A 763 -13.14 -10.15 39.79
N VAL A 764 -13.24 -9.98 38.47
CA VAL A 764 -14.51 -9.80 37.76
C VAL A 764 -14.89 -11.08 37.01
N THR A 765 -16.04 -11.69 37.32
CA THR A 765 -16.61 -12.78 36.52
C THR A 765 -16.98 -12.30 35.11
N CYS A 766 -17.08 -13.20 34.12
CA CYS A 766 -17.53 -12.84 32.76
C CYS A 766 -18.83 -12.03 32.73
N GLU A 767 -19.76 -12.34 33.63
CA GLU A 767 -21.06 -11.65 33.78
C GLU A 767 -20.94 -10.24 34.37
N CYS A 768 -19.83 -9.95 35.06
CA CYS A 768 -19.56 -8.64 35.64
C CYS A 768 -18.64 -7.78 34.75
N SER A 769 -18.02 -8.34 33.72
CA SER A 769 -17.10 -7.58 32.84
C SER A 769 -17.85 -6.85 31.74
N SER A 770 -17.53 -5.58 31.52
CA SER A 770 -18.25 -4.73 30.57
C SER A 770 -18.00 -5.11 29.11
N ILE A 771 -16.78 -5.53 28.77
CA ILE A 771 -16.39 -5.84 27.38
C ILE A 771 -17.01 -7.13 26.86
N PRO A 772 -16.93 -8.29 27.54
CA PRO A 772 -17.64 -9.51 27.17
C PRO A 772 -19.14 -9.30 26.95
N LEU A 773 -19.80 -8.55 27.83
CA LEU A 773 -21.23 -8.23 27.70
C LEU A 773 -21.51 -7.40 26.45
N ALA A 774 -20.75 -6.31 26.25
CA ALA A 774 -20.91 -5.45 25.08
C ALA A 774 -20.64 -6.21 23.76
N PHE A 775 -19.60 -7.03 23.74
CA PHE A 775 -19.25 -7.90 22.62
C PHE A 775 -20.40 -8.85 22.25
N VAL A 776 -20.94 -9.60 23.21
CA VAL A 776 -22.04 -10.56 22.95
C VAL A 776 -23.30 -9.84 22.46
N VAL A 777 -23.65 -8.69 23.05
CA VAL A 777 -24.79 -7.89 22.60
C VAL A 777 -24.64 -7.47 21.14
N CYS A 778 -23.49 -6.93 20.75
CA CYS A 778 -23.24 -6.51 19.37
C CYS A 778 -23.17 -7.70 18.41
N ALA A 779 -22.53 -8.81 18.78
CA ALA A 779 -22.44 -10.00 17.93
C ALA A 779 -23.82 -10.64 17.66
N LEU A 780 -24.64 -10.83 18.70
CA LEU A 780 -25.97 -11.44 18.58
C LEU A 780 -26.90 -10.57 17.72
N THR A 781 -26.87 -9.25 17.93
CA THR A 781 -27.72 -8.30 17.18
C THR A 781 -27.31 -8.19 15.72
N SER A 782 -26.01 -8.11 15.41
CA SER A 782 -25.50 -8.14 14.04
C SER A 782 -25.89 -9.40 13.30
N HIS A 783 -25.66 -10.56 13.91
CA HIS A 783 -26.00 -11.84 13.29
C HIS A 783 -27.51 -11.97 13.07
N SER A 784 -28.33 -11.58 14.06
CA SER A 784 -29.78 -11.60 13.93
C SER A 784 -30.27 -10.79 12.73
N PHE A 785 -29.71 -9.59 12.53
CA PHE A 785 -30.09 -8.72 11.42
C PHE A 785 -29.65 -9.29 10.06
N LEU A 786 -28.38 -9.72 9.95
CA LEU A 786 -27.81 -10.18 8.68
C LEU A 786 -28.33 -11.57 8.26
N SER A 787 -28.58 -12.47 9.21
CA SER A 787 -29.09 -13.83 8.92
C SER A 787 -30.48 -13.80 8.27
N GLN A 788 -31.37 -12.89 8.68
CA GLN A 788 -32.70 -12.74 8.09
C GLN A 788 -32.64 -12.35 6.60
N LEU A 789 -31.66 -11.54 6.23
CA LEU A 789 -31.45 -11.07 4.86
C LEU A 789 -30.73 -12.09 3.98
N LEU A 790 -29.93 -12.98 4.56
CA LEU A 790 -29.31 -14.10 3.83
C LEU A 790 -30.35 -15.16 3.41
N HIS A 791 -31.49 -15.26 4.10
CA HIS A 791 -32.59 -16.17 3.76
C HIS A 791 -33.56 -15.61 2.70
N VAL A 792 -33.63 -14.30 2.52
CA VAL A 792 -34.49 -13.63 1.53
C VAL A 792 -33.65 -13.23 0.32
N ARG A 793 -33.96 -13.74 -0.87
CA ARG A 793 -33.23 -13.40 -2.12
C ARG A 793 -33.49 -11.94 -2.60
N SER A 794 -33.15 -10.92 -1.81
CA SER A 794 -33.05 -9.49 -2.17
C SER A 794 -32.61 -8.65 -0.95
N PRO A 795 -32.06 -7.42 -1.04
CA PRO A 795 -31.27 -6.75 -2.09
C PRO A 795 -29.78 -7.13 -1.95
N SER A 796 -28.83 -6.46 -2.63
CA SER A 796 -27.40 -6.83 -2.48
C SER A 796 -26.98 -6.71 -1.01
N LEU A 797 -26.35 -7.76 -0.47
CA LEU A 797 -25.82 -7.85 0.90
C LEU A 797 -25.11 -6.56 1.35
N GLY A 798 -24.44 -5.86 0.42
CA GLY A 798 -23.79 -4.57 0.67
C GLY A 798 -24.72 -3.45 1.15
N HIS A 799 -25.95 -3.35 0.64
CA HIS A 799 -26.90 -2.32 1.12
C HIS A 799 -27.32 -2.56 2.58
N ALA A 800 -27.57 -3.82 2.95
CA ALA A 800 -27.92 -4.16 4.31
C ALA A 800 -26.76 -3.94 5.29
N VAL A 801 -25.55 -4.29 4.88
CA VAL A 801 -24.34 -4.03 5.69
C VAL A 801 -24.16 -2.52 5.88
N ALA A 802 -24.38 -1.71 4.85
CA ALA A 802 -24.32 -0.24 4.95
C ALA A 802 -25.41 0.33 5.87
N GLU A 803 -26.67 -0.12 5.77
CA GLU A 803 -27.76 0.28 6.67
C GLU A 803 -27.42 -0.03 8.14
N LEU A 804 -26.86 -1.21 8.41
CA LEU A 804 -26.45 -1.60 9.76
C LEU A 804 -25.26 -0.78 10.25
N CYS A 805 -24.29 -0.45 9.38
CA CYS A 805 -23.12 0.38 9.71
C CYS A 805 -23.57 1.74 10.21
N GLU A 806 -24.44 2.40 9.44
CA GLU A 806 -24.98 3.71 9.79
C GLU A 806 -25.74 3.66 11.12
N SER A 807 -26.55 2.62 11.32
CA SER A 807 -27.28 2.40 12.58
C SER A 807 -26.34 2.28 13.78
N PHE A 808 -25.26 1.51 13.64
CA PHE A 808 -24.27 1.30 14.70
C PHE A 808 -23.42 2.54 14.97
N ALA A 809 -23.03 3.29 13.93
CA ALA A 809 -22.32 4.55 14.06
C ALA A 809 -23.16 5.62 14.79
N ASN A 810 -24.46 5.71 14.46
CA ASN A 810 -25.41 6.59 15.13
C ASN A 810 -25.61 6.20 16.60
N LEU A 811 -25.73 4.90 16.87
CA LEU A 811 -25.88 4.39 18.23
C LEU A 811 -24.64 4.66 19.09
N ALA A 812 -23.45 4.40 18.55
CA ALA A 812 -22.17 4.71 19.19
C ALA A 812 -22.05 6.20 19.53
N SER A 813 -22.47 7.09 18.63
CA SER A 813 -22.48 8.54 18.85
C SER A 813 -23.44 8.95 19.98
N ARG A 814 -24.63 8.34 20.05
CA ARG A 814 -25.57 8.55 21.16
C ARG A 814 -25.00 8.06 22.50
N PHE A 815 -24.36 6.89 22.51
CA PHE A 815 -23.74 6.35 23.73
C PHE A 815 -22.59 7.24 24.20
N LYS A 816 -21.76 7.72 23.28
CA LYS A 816 -20.71 8.72 23.58
C LYS A 816 -21.27 9.93 24.33
N THR A 817 -22.39 10.50 23.87
CA THR A 817 -23.03 11.65 24.56
C THR A 817 -23.62 11.34 25.95
N SER A 818 -23.89 10.07 26.25
CA SER A 818 -24.46 9.64 27.54
C SER A 818 -23.42 9.05 28.51
N SER A 819 -22.20 8.78 28.04
CA SER A 819 -21.13 8.24 28.87
C SER A 819 -20.65 9.26 29.92
N VAL A 820 -20.53 8.80 31.18
CA VAL A 820 -20.20 9.64 32.35
C VAL A 820 -18.73 10.13 32.32
N SER A 821 -17.85 9.38 31.65
CA SER A 821 -16.43 9.69 31.50
C SER A 821 -16.12 9.97 30.04
N GLY A 822 -16.09 11.24 29.64
CA GLY A 822 -15.51 11.67 28.37
C GLY A 822 -13.98 11.58 28.40
N ARG A 823 -13.40 10.43 28.78
CA ARG A 823 -11.96 10.15 28.75
C ARG A 823 -11.74 8.79 28.11
N PHE A 824 -10.66 8.67 27.34
CA PHE A 824 -10.30 7.42 26.67
C PHE A 824 -9.75 6.38 27.66
N VAL A 825 -10.29 5.15 27.61
CA VAL A 825 -9.93 4.04 28.51
C VAL A 825 -9.27 2.92 27.71
N ILE A 826 -7.94 2.88 27.70
CA ILE A 826 -7.17 1.91 26.91
C ILE A 826 -7.40 0.46 27.36
N GLN A 827 -7.72 0.22 28.63
CA GLN A 827 -7.96 -1.12 29.17
C GLN A 827 -9.12 -1.84 28.47
N LEU A 828 -10.19 -1.10 28.12
CA LEU A 828 -11.32 -1.64 27.38
C LEU A 828 -10.92 -2.09 25.97
N VAL A 829 -10.07 -1.30 25.30
CA VAL A 829 -9.54 -1.62 23.97
C VAL A 829 -8.56 -2.79 24.03
N HIS A 830 -7.74 -2.87 25.09
CA HIS A 830 -6.86 -4.01 25.34
C HIS A 830 -7.68 -5.31 25.45
N GLN A 831 -8.70 -5.35 26.31
CA GLN A 831 -9.55 -6.53 26.48
C GLN A 831 -10.30 -6.91 25.19
N LEU A 832 -10.77 -5.92 24.42
CA LEU A 832 -11.39 -6.17 23.12
C LEU A 832 -10.41 -6.82 22.15
N ASN A 833 -9.18 -6.32 22.07
CA ASN A 833 -8.13 -6.88 21.22
C ASN A 833 -7.70 -8.29 21.69
N GLU A 834 -7.74 -8.61 22.99
CA GLU A 834 -7.54 -9.98 23.49
C GLU A 834 -8.60 -10.95 22.94
N LEU A 835 -9.88 -10.56 22.98
CA LEU A 835 -10.98 -11.36 22.43
C LEU A 835 -10.81 -11.60 20.91
N GLN A 836 -10.42 -10.56 20.17
CA GLN A 836 -10.17 -10.65 18.73
C GLN A 836 -9.01 -11.59 18.40
N LEU A 837 -7.92 -11.53 19.19
CA LEU A 837 -6.76 -12.42 19.03
C LEU A 837 -7.12 -13.88 19.31
N LEU A 838 -7.89 -14.16 20.36
CA LEU A 838 -8.36 -15.50 20.70
C LEU A 838 -9.20 -16.10 19.57
N VAL A 839 -10.12 -15.32 18.98
CA VAL A 839 -10.93 -15.77 17.84
C VAL A 839 -10.04 -16.17 16.65
N LEU A 840 -9.03 -15.37 16.32
CA LEU A 840 -8.11 -15.68 15.21
C LEU A 840 -7.30 -16.95 15.47
N GLU A 841 -6.70 -17.09 16.65
CA GLU A 841 -5.85 -18.25 16.97
C GLU A 841 -6.67 -19.54 17.05
N ILE A 842 -7.91 -19.49 17.58
CA ILE A 842 -8.81 -20.65 17.58
C ILE A 842 -9.12 -21.07 16.14
N LYS A 843 -9.53 -20.12 15.27
CA LYS A 843 -9.81 -20.43 13.85
C LYS A 843 -8.59 -21.00 13.14
N ALA A 844 -7.40 -20.45 13.39
CA ALA A 844 -6.13 -20.95 12.86
C ALA A 844 -5.81 -22.39 13.32
N LEU A 845 -5.99 -22.69 14.60
CA LEU A 845 -5.77 -24.02 15.16
C LEU A 845 -6.72 -25.06 14.56
N ILE A 846 -8.00 -24.73 14.42
CA ILE A 846 -8.96 -25.61 13.72
C ILE A 846 -8.49 -25.83 12.28
N GLY A 847 -8.12 -24.77 11.56
CA GLY A 847 -7.63 -24.89 10.19
C GLY A 847 -6.42 -25.83 10.08
N LEU A 848 -5.47 -25.71 11.01
CA LEU A 848 -4.31 -26.60 11.11
C LEU A 848 -4.73 -28.05 11.40
N ILE A 849 -5.57 -28.27 12.40
CA ILE A 849 -6.03 -29.62 12.78
C ILE A 849 -6.79 -30.28 11.63
N GLU A 850 -7.71 -29.57 10.97
CA GLU A 850 -8.41 -30.07 9.78
C GLU A 850 -7.43 -30.48 8.68
N GLY A 851 -6.46 -29.62 8.37
CA GLY A 851 -5.44 -29.90 7.35
C GLY A 851 -4.54 -31.09 7.68
N LEU A 852 -4.31 -31.38 8.97
CA LEU A 852 -3.57 -32.55 9.45
C LEU A 852 -4.42 -33.83 9.48
N MET A 853 -5.74 -33.72 9.61
CA MET A 853 -6.66 -34.87 9.60
C MET A 853 -7.03 -35.33 8.18
N GLU A 854 -6.98 -34.43 7.20
CA GLU A 854 -7.27 -34.72 5.80
C GLU A 854 -6.14 -35.56 5.15
N ASN A 855 -6.44 -36.82 4.84
CA ASN A 855 -5.52 -37.74 4.17
C ASN A 855 -5.60 -37.64 2.63
N ASP A 856 -5.38 -36.45 2.06
CA ASP A 856 -5.25 -36.29 0.61
C ASP A 856 -3.79 -36.45 0.17
N ARG A 857 -3.47 -37.57 -0.48
CA ARG A 857 -2.14 -37.83 -1.07
C ARG A 857 -1.98 -37.30 -2.50
N THR A 858 -3.05 -36.84 -3.13
CA THR A 858 -3.04 -36.32 -4.50
C THR A 858 -3.34 -34.82 -4.51
N PHE A 859 -2.43 -34.02 -5.06
CA PHE A 859 -2.67 -32.62 -5.38
C PHE A 859 -3.56 -32.55 -6.64
N THR A 860 -4.85 -32.83 -6.48
CA THR A 860 -5.82 -32.49 -7.53
C THR A 860 -6.06 -30.99 -7.43
N THR A 861 -5.68 -30.25 -8.48
CA THR A 861 -6.07 -28.87 -8.65
C THR A 861 -7.60 -28.84 -8.67
N PRO A 862 -8.27 -28.26 -7.67
CA PRO A 862 -9.73 -28.28 -7.63
C PRO A 862 -10.24 -27.52 -8.84
N ASN A 863 -11.28 -28.01 -9.49
CA ASN A 863 -11.94 -27.24 -10.53
C ASN A 863 -12.39 -25.89 -9.89
N PRO A 864 -12.17 -24.71 -10.47
CA PRO A 864 -12.73 -23.46 -9.92
C PRO A 864 -14.24 -23.58 -9.75
N LYS A 865 -14.90 -24.43 -10.55
CA LYS A 865 -16.29 -24.82 -10.35
C LYS A 865 -16.55 -25.71 -9.12
N SER A 866 -15.60 -26.49 -8.61
CA SER A 866 -15.76 -27.23 -7.33
C SER A 866 -15.61 -26.36 -6.08
N PHE A 867 -14.95 -25.20 -6.19
CA PHE A 867 -15.12 -24.11 -5.22
C PHE A 867 -16.51 -23.45 -5.34
N GLN A 868 -17.18 -23.60 -6.49
CA GLN A 868 -18.53 -23.11 -6.78
C GLN A 868 -19.64 -24.17 -6.59
N THR A 869 -19.32 -25.46 -6.45
CA THR A 869 -20.30 -26.57 -6.40
C THR A 869 -20.16 -27.48 -5.19
N THR A 870 -19.49 -27.06 -4.11
CA THR A 870 -20.06 -27.36 -2.78
C THR A 870 -21.30 -26.48 -2.65
N SER A 871 -22.38 -26.97 -3.28
CA SER A 871 -23.73 -26.45 -3.17
C SER A 871 -24.02 -26.13 -1.71
N SER A 872 -24.41 -24.87 -1.48
CA SER A 872 -24.99 -24.29 -0.27
C SER A 872 -24.13 -24.36 1.02
N SER A 873 -23.28 -23.34 1.23
CA SER A 873 -22.85 -22.75 2.54
C SER A 873 -21.39 -22.23 2.57
N GLY A 874 -20.71 -22.14 1.42
CA GLY A 874 -19.24 -22.02 1.33
C GLY A 874 -18.59 -20.65 1.59
N CYS A 875 -19.22 -19.71 2.29
CA CYS A 875 -18.61 -18.39 2.55
C CYS A 875 -18.69 -17.89 4.00
N LEU A 876 -19.28 -18.71 4.90
CA LEU A 876 -19.44 -18.40 6.31
C LEU A 876 -19.01 -19.62 7.12
N ASP A 877 -17.98 -19.41 7.93
CA ASP A 877 -17.68 -20.12 9.18
C ASP A 877 -16.76 -21.36 9.10
N LEU A 878 -15.45 -21.09 9.23
CA LEU A 878 -14.62 -21.79 10.21
C LEU A 878 -15.24 -21.55 11.59
N ILE A 879 -16.20 -22.39 12.00
CA ILE A 879 -16.88 -22.40 13.31
C ILE A 879 -17.36 -21.02 13.79
N GLY A 880 -18.67 -20.80 13.70
CA GLY A 880 -19.26 -19.56 14.16
C GLY A 880 -18.85 -18.36 13.30
N TRP A 881 -19.50 -17.24 13.59
CA TRP A 881 -19.70 -16.16 12.61
C TRP A 881 -18.40 -15.53 12.08
N PRO A 882 -18.45 -14.86 10.89
CA PRO A 882 -17.33 -14.09 10.38
C PRO A 882 -16.83 -13.08 11.38
N SER A 883 -15.52 -12.80 11.33
CA SER A 883 -14.87 -11.92 12.29
C SER A 883 -15.49 -10.52 12.30
N TRP A 884 -15.92 -10.01 11.14
CA TRP A 884 -16.61 -8.72 11.01
C TRP A 884 -18.07 -8.74 11.48
N ILE A 885 -18.71 -9.90 11.64
CA ILE A 885 -20.04 -10.03 12.26
C ILE A 885 -19.90 -10.12 13.80
N LEU A 886 -18.90 -10.85 14.28
CA LEU A 886 -18.57 -10.94 15.71
C LEU A 886 -18.10 -9.60 16.28
N PHE A 887 -17.30 -8.87 15.51
CA PHE A 887 -16.76 -7.57 15.88
C PHE A 887 -17.20 -6.53 14.84
N PRO A 888 -18.46 -6.08 14.85
CA PRO A 888 -19.01 -5.21 13.80
C PRO A 888 -18.41 -3.80 13.86
N SER A 889 -18.39 -3.19 15.05
CA SER A 889 -17.88 -1.83 15.29
C SER A 889 -17.16 -1.78 16.64
N GLY A 890 -15.86 -1.53 16.60
CA GLY A 890 -15.04 -1.32 17.80
C GLY A 890 -15.52 -0.11 18.61
N ARG A 891 -15.90 0.99 17.95
CA ARG A 891 -16.45 2.18 18.60
C ARG A 891 -17.75 1.87 19.34
N LEU A 892 -18.69 1.13 18.74
CA LEU A 892 -19.93 0.76 19.41
C LEU A 892 -19.69 -0.12 20.65
N ILE A 893 -18.87 -1.17 20.50
CA ILE A 893 -18.52 -2.07 21.61
C ILE A 893 -17.85 -1.29 22.74
N TYR A 894 -16.90 -0.41 22.40
CA TYR A 894 -16.21 0.44 23.36
C TYR A 894 -17.20 1.33 24.14
N TRP A 895 -18.06 2.10 23.47
CA TRP A 895 -18.97 3.01 24.18
C TRP A 895 -20.04 2.26 24.98
N LEU A 896 -20.54 1.14 24.48
CA LEU A 896 -21.44 0.28 25.25
C LEU A 896 -20.75 -0.25 26.52
N ALA A 897 -19.49 -0.69 26.39
CA ALA A 897 -18.69 -1.13 27.53
C ALA A 897 -18.42 -0.01 28.54
N THR A 898 -18.18 1.23 28.10
CA THR A 898 -18.03 2.38 29.01
C THR A 898 -19.31 2.67 29.79
N CYS A 899 -20.48 2.53 29.15
CA CYS A 899 -21.78 2.70 29.82
C CYS A 899 -21.98 1.62 30.90
N LEU A 900 -21.66 0.36 30.59
CA LEU A 900 -21.73 -0.74 31.55
C LEU A 900 -20.70 -0.59 32.68
N GLN A 901 -19.50 -0.09 32.39
CA GLN A 901 -18.44 0.10 33.38
C GLN A 901 -18.84 1.11 34.47
N GLY A 902 -19.60 2.14 34.11
CA GLY A 902 -20.16 3.11 35.05
C GLY A 902 -21.23 2.54 36.01
N MET A 903 -21.67 1.30 35.80
CA MET A 903 -22.66 0.61 36.64
C MET A 903 -21.99 -0.33 37.64
N HIS A 904 -22.71 -0.65 38.72
CA HIS A 904 -22.27 -1.62 39.72
C HIS A 904 -22.09 -3.02 39.08
N PRO A 905 -20.98 -3.75 39.33
CA PRO A 905 -20.64 -5.00 38.63
C PRO A 905 -21.77 -6.05 38.60
N LYS A 906 -22.43 -6.29 39.74
CA LYS A 906 -23.53 -7.26 39.85
C LYS A 906 -24.77 -6.92 39.02
N SER A 907 -24.93 -5.66 38.61
CA SER A 907 -26.09 -5.19 37.83
C SER A 907 -25.80 -5.21 36.32
N ARG A 908 -24.54 -5.35 35.90
CA ARG A 908 -24.15 -5.21 34.48
C ARG A 908 -24.78 -6.26 33.58
N TYR A 909 -24.82 -7.52 34.01
CA TYR A 909 -25.43 -8.61 33.25
C TYR A 909 -26.92 -8.36 32.99
N ASP A 910 -27.68 -8.10 34.06
CA ASP A 910 -29.11 -7.81 33.98
C ASP A 910 -29.40 -6.62 33.05
N GLN A 911 -28.60 -5.56 33.17
CA GLN A 911 -28.70 -4.38 32.29
C GLN A 911 -28.37 -4.72 30.84
N ALA A 912 -27.34 -5.53 30.59
CA ALA A 912 -26.97 -5.95 29.24
C ALA A 912 -28.10 -6.75 28.57
N VAL A 913 -28.71 -7.71 29.29
CA VAL A 913 -29.78 -8.57 28.78
C VAL A 913 -31.12 -7.82 28.64
N ASN A 914 -31.51 -7.05 29.65
CA ASN A 914 -32.87 -6.50 29.75
C ASN A 914 -33.01 -5.07 29.22
N VAL A 915 -31.91 -4.31 29.11
CA VAL A 915 -31.95 -2.91 28.66
C VAL A 915 -31.17 -2.74 27.37
N TRP A 916 -29.89 -3.10 27.36
CA TRP A 916 -29.02 -2.80 26.22
C TRP A 916 -29.28 -3.68 25.01
N LEU A 917 -29.46 -5.00 25.19
CA LEU A 917 -29.76 -5.92 24.09
C LEU A 917 -31.02 -5.51 23.31
N PRO A 918 -32.18 -5.23 23.96
CA PRO A 918 -33.34 -4.69 23.25
C PRO A 918 -33.06 -3.35 22.59
N ARG A 919 -32.32 -2.45 23.24
CA ARG A 919 -32.03 -1.10 22.72
C ARG A 919 -31.13 -1.13 21.48
N VAL A 920 -30.11 -1.99 21.46
CA VAL A 920 -29.25 -2.19 20.27
C VAL A 920 -30.06 -2.85 19.16
N HIS A 921 -30.86 -3.87 19.48
CA HIS A 921 -31.72 -4.54 18.49
C HIS A 921 -32.74 -3.60 17.85
N MET A 922 -33.42 -2.74 18.64
CA MET A 922 -34.37 -1.75 18.15
C MET A 922 -33.73 -0.65 17.28
N ALA A 923 -32.42 -0.41 17.42
CA ALA A 923 -31.71 0.53 16.58
C ALA A 923 -31.45 -0.02 15.17
N CYS A 924 -31.60 -1.33 14.94
CA CYS A 924 -31.51 -1.94 13.62
C CYS A 924 -32.80 -1.65 12.79
N PRO A 925 -32.70 -1.44 11.47
CA PRO A 925 -33.85 -1.13 10.62
C PRO A 925 -34.95 -2.22 10.70
N PRO A 926 -36.24 -1.88 10.88
CA PRO A 926 -37.31 -2.86 10.94
C PRO A 926 -37.68 -3.34 9.53
N LYS A 927 -37.47 -4.63 9.21
CA LYS A 927 -38.01 -5.30 8.01
C LYS A 927 -38.61 -6.66 8.38
N GLY A 928 -39.94 -6.75 8.45
CA GLY A 928 -40.69 -8.01 8.56
C GLY A 928 -40.73 -8.66 9.95
N ASP A 929 -41.44 -9.81 10.05
CA ASP A 929 -41.79 -10.48 11.30
C ASP A 929 -40.57 -10.84 12.18
N TRP A 930 -40.37 -9.99 13.17
CA TRP A 930 -39.72 -10.09 14.47
C TRP A 930 -38.83 -11.33 14.70
N CYS A 931 -37.51 -11.15 14.61
CA CYS A 931 -36.66 -11.93 15.51
C CYS A 931 -37.05 -11.50 16.92
N ASN A 932 -37.69 -12.41 17.67
CA ASN A 932 -38.16 -12.09 19.00
C ASN A 932 -36.93 -11.78 19.87
N VAL A 933 -36.87 -10.57 20.44
CA VAL A 933 -35.82 -10.16 21.39
C VAL A 933 -35.66 -11.21 22.50
N GLU A 934 -36.73 -11.92 22.85
CA GLU A 934 -36.72 -13.02 23.79
C GLU A 934 -35.81 -14.18 23.36
N VAL A 935 -35.73 -14.49 22.05
CA VAL A 935 -34.79 -15.50 21.52
C VAL A 935 -33.34 -15.03 21.69
N LEU A 936 -33.07 -13.73 21.49
CA LEU A 936 -31.72 -13.18 21.72
C LEU A 936 -31.36 -13.23 23.20
N LYS A 937 -32.30 -12.92 24.10
CA LYS A 937 -32.13 -13.08 25.54
C LYS A 937 -31.86 -14.53 25.92
N GLN A 938 -32.63 -15.48 25.40
CA GLN A 938 -32.41 -16.90 25.62
C GLN A 938 -31.02 -17.35 25.16
N ARG A 939 -30.56 -16.94 23.97
CA ARG A 939 -29.21 -17.23 23.48
C ARG A 939 -28.12 -16.63 24.37
N MET A 940 -28.29 -15.38 24.81
CA MET A 940 -27.35 -14.75 25.73
C MET A 940 -27.29 -15.47 27.08
N ASN A 941 -28.44 -15.88 27.63
CA ASN A 941 -28.53 -16.67 28.85
C ASN A 941 -27.83 -18.02 28.70
N GLN A 942 -28.05 -18.73 27.58
CA GLN A 942 -27.38 -20.00 27.28
C GLN A 942 -25.85 -19.85 27.23
N ILE A 943 -25.33 -18.81 26.57
CA ILE A 943 -23.89 -18.55 26.49
C ILE A 943 -23.30 -18.38 27.89
N PHE A 944 -23.82 -17.44 28.68
CA PHE A 944 -23.24 -17.11 29.98
C PHE A 944 -23.44 -18.23 31.02
N HIS A 945 -24.54 -18.96 30.97
CA HIS A 945 -24.76 -20.14 31.80
C HIS A 945 -23.75 -21.25 31.53
N SER A 946 -23.48 -21.54 30.25
CA SER A 946 -22.47 -22.53 29.84
C SER A 946 -21.05 -22.07 30.21
N VAL A 947 -20.73 -20.78 30.01
CA VAL A 947 -19.45 -20.18 30.41
C VAL A 947 -19.23 -20.29 31.92
N SER A 948 -20.22 -19.90 32.72
CA SER A 948 -20.15 -19.92 34.19
C SER A 948 -19.92 -21.34 34.73
N ARG A 949 -20.67 -22.34 34.23
CA ARG A 949 -20.49 -23.75 34.59
C ARG A 949 -19.10 -24.28 34.21
N CYS A 950 -18.60 -23.92 33.02
CA CYS A 950 -17.28 -24.35 32.53
C CYS A 950 -16.11 -23.67 33.28
N ILE A 951 -16.35 -22.55 33.95
CA ILE A 951 -15.35 -21.89 34.80
C ILE A 951 -15.35 -22.51 36.21
N GLN A 952 -16.52 -22.93 36.72
CA GLN A 952 -16.65 -23.54 38.05
C GLN A 952 -16.14 -24.99 38.12
N GLY A 953 -16.30 -25.76 37.04
CA GLY A 953 -15.83 -27.15 36.93
C GLY A 953 -14.49 -27.27 36.21
#